data_AF-A0A399J0D5-F1
#
_entry.id   AF-A0A399J0D5-F1
#
_cell.length_a   1.000
_cell.length_b   1.000
_cell.length_c   1.000
_cell.angle_alpha   90.00
_cell.angle_beta   90.00
_cell.angle_gamma   90.00
#
_symmetry.space_group_name_H-M   'P 1'
#
loop_
_entity.id
_entity.type
_entity.pdbx_description
1 polymer ?
#
loop_
_entity_poly.entity_id
_entity_poly.type
_entity_poly.pdbx_seq_one_letter_code
_entity_poly.pdbx_strand_id
1 'polypeptide(L)'
;MEILELKKSFYWTGVLDPDLKVFDIVMETEFGTSYNSYLLKTSEKTVLFETAKVKFFDGYLKALNKLVDIKEIDYIIVNHTEPDHAGSIEKLIEINPNIKIVGTQVAIGFLKNIVNRDFYSIAVKENDILELGDKTLRFMLLPNLHWPDTMYTYIEEDKTLVTCDSFGSHYSFDEVLLSKVTDNEGYLRATKYYFDCIIGPFKNPFMTKALDRIKDLDINMICTGHGPVIDCRIDEIIELYKKWCTVVNPNPRKTVIIPYVSAYGYTKELANKITEGIKDSGDIDVRSYDLVEEDKAKVIEELAFADGILFGTPTIVGEALEPIWDLTIKMFARTHGGKLASAFGSYGWSGEGVPHIIERLKQLKLKVVDDGFRIKFKPSNSELSEAYDYGYNFGCVLQNKENAKKKSAKRTLVKCLVCGEIFDSSLEICPVCGVGKENFIPVEVDDSDYKKNTNEIYLILGNGAAGISAATAIRERNETCSIVLVSNENVLGYNRPMLTKSMIAKFNSKQIAVHDEEWYKENNITNVLDRELIKINTREKEALFKDGIRLKYDKCIYALGAECFVPPIPGKDKKEVIAIRRISDTDKITELLPKVKNAVIIGGGVLGLEAAWELAKAKCKVTVLELADKLMGRQLDYEGGKFLEQIIKDAGIDVRLNVKIDEIEGENSVTGVRINGGEVIAADLVVVSCGITPNSRIAQEAGININRAIVVNENMETNVSDIYACGDCAEYNGINYGIWPQALEMGKVAGANATGDSLVYETVDAALTFNGANTSLYAIGDSGKNPEIQYKTVELKDPVKKTYTKYYFANNRLCGAILIGDTSNIAKITQDVKENRLFKEMF
;
A
#
# COMPACT_ATOMS: atom_id res chain seq x y z
N MET A 1 -11.32 12.99 -46.71
CA MET A 1 -10.67 11.79 -46.17
C MET A 1 -10.77 10.70 -47.20
N GLU A 2 -9.70 10.55 -47.97
CA GLU A 2 -9.54 9.43 -48.87
C GLU A 2 -8.95 8.28 -48.07
N ILE A 3 -9.53 7.09 -48.24
CA ILE A 3 -8.99 5.86 -47.70
C ILE A 3 -7.79 5.49 -48.57
N LEU A 4 -6.71 5.03 -47.96
CA LEU A 4 -5.53 4.57 -48.68
C LEU A 4 -5.34 3.06 -48.45
N GLU A 5 -5.28 2.28 -49.53
CA GLU A 5 -4.84 0.88 -49.46
C GLU A 5 -3.31 0.86 -49.35
N LEU A 6 -2.81 0.46 -48.18
CA LEU A 6 -1.37 0.40 -47.90
C LEU A 6 -0.75 -0.87 -48.48
N LYS A 7 -1.47 -1.99 -48.33
CA LYS A 7 -1.16 -3.31 -48.89
C LYS A 7 -2.46 -3.98 -49.26
N LYS A 8 -2.38 -5.09 -50.00
CA LYS A 8 -3.56 -5.87 -50.40
C LYS A 8 -4.41 -6.19 -49.16
N SER A 9 -5.65 -5.70 -49.14
CA SER A 9 -6.60 -5.89 -48.04
C SER A 9 -6.23 -5.22 -46.70
N PHE A 10 -5.25 -4.31 -46.68
CA PHE A 10 -4.83 -3.55 -45.51
C PHE A 10 -4.87 -2.05 -45.79
N TYR A 11 -5.74 -1.34 -45.09
CA TYR A 11 -6.12 0.04 -45.40
C TYR A 11 -5.79 0.98 -44.25
N TRP A 12 -5.31 2.18 -44.56
CA TRP A 12 -5.35 3.31 -43.64
C TRP A 12 -6.76 3.92 -43.66
N THR A 13 -7.30 4.12 -42.46
CA THR A 13 -8.67 4.59 -42.21
C THR A 13 -8.72 5.74 -41.21
N GLY A 14 -7.56 6.30 -40.85
CA GLY A 14 -7.42 7.34 -39.84
C GLY A 14 -7.98 8.71 -40.25
N VAL A 15 -7.61 9.72 -39.45
CA VAL A 15 -8.06 11.10 -39.56
C VAL A 15 -6.88 12.06 -39.56
N LEU A 16 -6.91 13.08 -40.40
CA LEU A 16 -5.97 14.20 -40.37
C LEU A 16 -6.55 15.36 -39.53
N ASP A 17 -5.71 16.01 -38.72
CA ASP A 17 -6.01 17.23 -37.96
C ASP A 17 -4.91 18.28 -38.21
N PRO A 18 -4.85 18.89 -39.41
CA PRO A 18 -3.82 19.86 -39.79
C PRO A 18 -3.91 21.18 -39.01
N ASP A 19 -5.07 21.45 -38.39
CA ASP A 19 -5.34 22.70 -37.69
C ASP A 19 -4.96 22.66 -36.21
N LEU A 20 -4.55 21.48 -35.70
CA LEU A 20 -4.08 21.36 -34.32
C LEU A 20 -2.83 22.22 -34.12
N LYS A 21 -2.85 23.08 -33.09
CA LYS A 21 -1.71 23.93 -32.72
C LYS A 21 -0.98 23.46 -31.48
N VAL A 22 -1.74 22.91 -30.53
CA VAL A 22 -1.21 22.40 -29.26
C VAL A 22 -1.83 21.05 -28.95
N PHE A 23 -1.00 20.02 -28.87
CA PHE A 23 -1.35 18.68 -28.42
C PHE A 23 -1.17 18.58 -26.90
N ASP A 24 -2.13 17.93 -26.22
CA ASP A 24 -2.19 17.78 -24.74
C ASP A 24 -1.83 19.03 -23.93
N ILE A 25 -2.30 20.19 -24.40
CA ILE A 25 -2.20 21.50 -23.74
C ILE A 25 -0.75 22.05 -23.64
N VAL A 26 0.28 21.24 -23.90
CA VAL A 26 1.69 21.62 -23.65
C VAL A 26 2.65 21.41 -24.82
N MET A 27 2.26 20.69 -25.89
CA MET A 27 3.14 20.39 -27.01
C MET A 27 2.72 21.13 -28.28
N GLU A 28 3.60 21.94 -28.86
CA GLU A 28 3.30 22.63 -30.10
C GLU A 28 3.35 21.68 -31.31
N THR A 29 2.41 21.82 -32.24
CA THR A 29 2.33 21.01 -33.46
C THR A 29 2.42 21.88 -34.71
N GLU A 30 3.66 22.09 -35.21
CA GLU A 30 3.95 22.95 -36.38
C GLU A 30 3.12 22.56 -37.61
N PHE A 31 2.94 21.26 -37.83
CA PHE A 31 2.30 20.68 -39.02
C PHE A 31 0.95 20.02 -38.70
N GLY A 32 0.34 20.32 -37.55
CA GLY A 32 -0.82 19.57 -37.04
C GLY A 32 -0.49 18.11 -36.75
N THR A 33 -1.49 17.22 -36.76
CA THR A 33 -1.27 15.78 -36.53
C THR A 33 -2.23 14.89 -37.32
N SER A 34 -2.10 13.59 -37.17
CA SER A 34 -3.08 12.60 -37.63
C SER A 34 -3.36 11.61 -36.50
N TYR A 35 -4.54 10.98 -36.53
CA TYR A 35 -4.93 9.87 -35.68
C TYR A 35 -5.12 8.66 -36.59
N ASN A 36 -4.06 7.86 -36.71
CA ASN A 36 -4.00 6.77 -37.67
C ASN A 36 -4.72 5.54 -37.10
N SER A 37 -5.65 5.00 -37.89
CA SER A 37 -6.31 3.73 -37.62
C SER A 37 -6.25 2.87 -38.88
N TYR A 38 -6.17 1.55 -38.73
CA TYR A 38 -5.93 0.63 -39.84
C TYR A 38 -6.97 -0.48 -39.89
N LEU A 39 -7.43 -0.84 -41.08
CA LEU A 39 -8.39 -1.94 -41.28
C LEU A 39 -7.71 -3.05 -42.08
N LEU A 40 -7.66 -4.25 -41.50
CA LEU A 40 -7.20 -5.48 -42.14
C LEU A 40 -8.38 -6.40 -42.41
N LYS A 41 -8.54 -6.81 -43.67
CA LYS A 41 -9.50 -7.85 -44.07
C LYS A 41 -8.74 -9.13 -44.41
N THR A 42 -9.03 -10.19 -43.68
CA THR A 42 -8.43 -11.51 -43.89
C THR A 42 -9.44 -12.46 -44.54
N SER A 43 -9.04 -13.70 -44.79
CA SER A 43 -9.93 -14.74 -45.32
C SER A 43 -11.07 -15.11 -44.37
N GLU A 44 -10.91 -14.91 -43.05
CA GLU A 44 -11.90 -15.31 -42.03
C GLU A 44 -12.40 -14.18 -41.14
N LYS A 45 -11.65 -13.09 -41.03
CA LYS A 45 -11.86 -12.06 -40.01
C LYS A 45 -11.62 -10.64 -40.52
N THR A 46 -12.33 -9.68 -39.94
CA THR A 46 -12.03 -8.25 -40.12
C THR A 46 -11.49 -7.67 -38.82
N VAL A 47 -10.33 -7.00 -38.92
CA VAL A 47 -9.61 -6.45 -37.77
C VAL A 47 -9.38 -4.96 -37.96
N LEU A 48 -9.75 -4.18 -36.95
CA LEU A 48 -9.43 -2.76 -36.86
C LEU A 48 -8.28 -2.56 -35.86
N PHE A 49 -7.30 -1.74 -36.19
CA PHE A 49 -6.19 -1.37 -35.31
C PHE A 49 -6.34 0.10 -34.93
N GLU A 50 -6.36 0.36 -33.62
CA GLU A 50 -6.69 1.65 -33.04
C GLU A 50 -8.02 2.23 -33.56
N THR A 51 -8.38 3.40 -33.06
CA THR A 51 -9.47 4.21 -33.60
C THR A 51 -8.98 5.65 -33.77
N ALA A 52 -9.88 6.63 -33.68
CA ALA A 52 -9.53 8.04 -33.74
C ALA A 52 -10.17 8.78 -32.57
N LYS A 53 -9.66 9.97 -32.30
CA LYS A 53 -10.20 10.90 -31.30
C LYS A 53 -11.70 11.11 -31.53
N VAL A 54 -12.49 11.00 -30.47
CA VAL A 54 -13.97 11.01 -30.54
C VAL A 54 -14.56 12.23 -31.26
N LYS A 55 -13.85 13.37 -31.23
CA LYS A 55 -14.21 14.60 -31.97
C LYS A 55 -14.39 14.36 -33.47
N PHE A 56 -13.66 13.42 -34.05
CA PHE A 56 -13.70 13.10 -35.48
C PHE A 56 -14.58 11.91 -35.83
N PHE A 57 -15.33 11.37 -34.86
CA PHE A 57 -16.06 10.12 -35.00
C PHE A 57 -16.96 10.06 -36.24
N ASP A 58 -17.75 11.10 -36.52
CA ASP A 58 -18.73 11.06 -37.62
C ASP A 58 -18.04 10.95 -39.00
N GLY A 59 -16.93 11.68 -39.18
CA GLY A 59 -16.12 11.61 -40.40
C GLY A 59 -15.41 10.27 -40.53
N TYR A 60 -14.84 9.78 -39.42
CA TYR A 60 -14.17 8.50 -39.32
C TYR A 60 -15.11 7.32 -39.60
N LEU A 61 -16.30 7.31 -38.98
CA LEU A 61 -17.34 6.30 -39.21
C LEU A 61 -17.81 6.28 -40.66
N LYS A 62 -17.97 7.45 -41.30
CA LYS A 62 -18.33 7.54 -42.73
C LYS A 62 -17.23 6.97 -43.62
N ALA A 63 -15.96 7.14 -43.27
CA ALA A 63 -14.85 6.54 -43.99
C ALA A 63 -14.85 5.01 -43.83
N LEU A 64 -14.93 4.50 -42.59
CA LEU A 64 -14.98 3.06 -42.32
C LEU A 64 -16.12 2.35 -43.07
N ASN A 65 -17.33 2.93 -43.08
CA ASN A 65 -18.50 2.34 -43.76
C ASN A 65 -18.34 2.23 -45.30
N LYS A 66 -17.38 2.92 -45.91
CA LYS A 66 -17.05 2.71 -47.34
C LYS A 66 -16.29 1.40 -47.56
N LEU A 67 -15.62 0.89 -46.54
CA LEU A 67 -14.86 -0.36 -46.59
C LEU A 67 -15.62 -1.53 -45.98
N VAL A 68 -16.25 -1.33 -44.83
CA VAL A 68 -16.84 -2.42 -44.06
C VAL A 68 -18.04 -1.94 -43.25
N ASP A 69 -19.07 -2.79 -43.14
CA ASP A 69 -20.11 -2.58 -42.12
C ASP A 69 -19.47 -2.83 -40.74
N ILE A 70 -19.64 -1.89 -39.82
CA ILE A 70 -19.09 -1.99 -38.46
C ILE A 70 -19.52 -3.30 -37.76
N LYS A 71 -20.69 -3.85 -38.12
CA LYS A 71 -21.19 -5.13 -37.62
C LYS A 71 -20.37 -6.35 -38.04
N GLU A 72 -19.56 -6.22 -39.10
CA GLU A 72 -18.70 -7.27 -39.64
C GLU A 72 -17.26 -7.19 -39.11
N ILE A 73 -16.95 -6.21 -38.25
CA ILE A 73 -15.65 -6.14 -37.57
C ILE A 73 -15.65 -7.16 -36.42
N ASP A 74 -14.70 -8.10 -36.45
CA ASP A 74 -14.55 -9.13 -35.42
C ASP A 74 -13.73 -8.62 -34.22
N TYR A 75 -12.65 -7.89 -34.51
CA TYR A 75 -11.66 -7.48 -33.53
C TYR A 75 -11.30 -6.00 -33.66
N ILE A 76 -11.12 -5.33 -32.51
CA ILE A 76 -10.34 -4.08 -32.42
C ILE A 76 -9.08 -4.38 -31.63
N ILE A 77 -7.91 -4.23 -32.26
CA ILE A 77 -6.61 -4.29 -31.61
C ILE A 77 -6.29 -2.90 -31.06
N VAL A 78 -6.03 -2.83 -29.77
CA VAL A 78 -5.71 -1.59 -29.06
C VAL A 78 -4.31 -1.72 -28.49
N ASN A 79 -3.33 -1.20 -29.22
CA ASN A 79 -1.95 -1.14 -28.79
C ASN A 79 -1.75 -0.12 -27.68
N HIS A 80 -2.61 0.90 -27.60
CA HIS A 80 -2.56 1.96 -26.61
C HIS A 80 -3.93 2.62 -26.40
N THR A 81 -4.25 3.02 -25.17
CA THR A 81 -5.61 3.44 -24.77
C THR A 81 -5.79 4.95 -24.56
N GLU A 82 -4.81 5.79 -24.90
CA GLU A 82 -5.01 7.23 -24.82
C GLU A 82 -6.19 7.69 -25.70
N PRO A 83 -7.03 8.66 -25.26
CA PRO A 83 -8.32 8.95 -25.90
C PRO A 83 -8.25 9.44 -27.35
N ASP A 84 -7.09 9.80 -27.84
CA ASP A 84 -6.86 10.15 -29.23
C ASP A 84 -6.74 8.94 -30.18
N HIS A 85 -6.35 7.77 -29.65
CA HIS A 85 -6.37 6.48 -30.36
C HIS A 85 -7.58 5.63 -29.99
N ALA A 86 -8.02 5.66 -28.73
CA ALA A 86 -9.10 4.80 -28.23
C ALA A 86 -10.47 5.49 -28.13
N GLY A 87 -10.54 6.80 -28.38
CA GLY A 87 -11.72 7.61 -28.06
C GLY A 87 -13.00 7.24 -28.80
N SER A 88 -12.91 6.54 -29.93
CA SER A 88 -14.08 6.12 -30.70
C SER A 88 -14.58 4.70 -30.39
N ILE A 89 -13.87 3.94 -29.53
CA ILE A 89 -14.20 2.54 -29.23
C ILE A 89 -15.59 2.40 -28.62
N GLU A 90 -15.96 3.27 -27.68
CA GLU A 90 -17.28 3.24 -27.03
C GLU A 90 -18.41 3.27 -28.06
N LYS A 91 -18.36 4.22 -28.99
CA LYS A 91 -19.37 4.37 -30.04
C LYS A 91 -19.36 3.21 -31.05
N LEU A 92 -18.20 2.62 -31.34
CA LEU A 92 -18.14 1.43 -32.21
C LEU A 92 -18.77 0.21 -31.52
N ILE A 93 -18.57 0.03 -30.22
CA ILE A 93 -19.21 -1.03 -29.42
C ILE A 93 -20.73 -0.83 -29.37
N GLU A 94 -21.24 0.40 -29.35
CA GLU A 94 -22.69 0.66 -29.44
C GLU A 94 -23.28 0.19 -30.76
N ILE A 95 -22.55 0.34 -31.87
CA ILE A 95 -22.99 -0.09 -33.20
C ILE A 95 -22.86 -1.61 -33.36
N ASN A 96 -21.77 -2.19 -32.85
CA ASN A 96 -21.52 -3.62 -32.86
C ASN A 96 -21.07 -4.12 -31.46
N PRO A 97 -22.03 -4.56 -30.62
CA PRO A 97 -21.73 -5.07 -29.28
C PRO A 97 -20.91 -6.37 -29.25
N ASN A 98 -20.74 -7.05 -30.39
CA ASN A 98 -20.05 -8.33 -30.48
C ASN A 98 -18.55 -8.21 -30.82
N ILE A 99 -18.05 -6.99 -31.10
CA ILE A 99 -16.63 -6.75 -31.33
C ILE A 99 -15.84 -7.21 -30.10
N LYS A 100 -14.74 -7.93 -30.33
CA LYS A 100 -13.79 -8.30 -29.29
C LYS A 100 -12.63 -7.33 -29.27
N ILE A 101 -12.45 -6.65 -28.14
CA ILE A 101 -11.31 -5.75 -27.94
C ILE A 101 -10.08 -6.56 -27.52
N VAL A 102 -9.00 -6.50 -28.29
CA VAL A 102 -7.75 -7.22 -28.03
C VAL A 102 -6.69 -6.22 -27.59
N GLY A 103 -6.08 -6.44 -26.44
CA GLY A 103 -5.06 -5.54 -25.89
C GLY A 103 -4.39 -6.15 -24.67
N THR A 104 -3.44 -5.43 -24.08
CA THR A 104 -2.81 -5.87 -22.83
C THR A 104 -3.84 -5.92 -21.69
N GLN A 105 -3.56 -6.67 -20.62
CA GLN A 105 -4.42 -6.69 -19.44
C GLN A 105 -4.61 -5.28 -18.83
N VAL A 106 -3.59 -4.43 -18.94
CA VAL A 106 -3.62 -3.04 -18.49
C VAL A 106 -4.51 -2.20 -19.42
N ALA A 107 -4.34 -2.34 -20.75
CA ALA A 107 -5.18 -1.66 -21.74
C ALA A 107 -6.67 -1.97 -21.53
N ILE A 108 -7.02 -3.24 -21.31
CA ILE A 108 -8.42 -3.64 -21.03
C ILE A 108 -8.91 -3.01 -19.72
N GLY A 109 -8.06 -2.95 -18.69
CA GLY A 109 -8.39 -2.28 -17.43
C GLY A 109 -8.64 -0.78 -17.62
N PHE A 110 -7.81 -0.09 -18.39
CA PHE A 110 -7.98 1.33 -18.72
C PHE A 110 -9.25 1.55 -19.54
N LEU A 111 -9.49 0.75 -20.58
CA LEU A 111 -10.69 0.85 -21.42
C LEU A 111 -11.98 0.63 -20.63
N LYS A 112 -12.01 -0.25 -19.63
CA LYS A 112 -13.19 -0.37 -18.76
C LYS A 112 -13.54 0.94 -18.06
N ASN A 113 -12.54 1.72 -17.66
CA ASN A 113 -12.75 3.04 -17.05
C ASN A 113 -13.02 4.15 -18.08
N ILE A 114 -12.52 4.01 -19.31
CA ILE A 114 -12.79 4.97 -20.39
C ILE A 114 -14.23 4.78 -20.90
N VAL A 115 -14.61 3.54 -21.20
CA VAL A 115 -15.93 3.18 -21.77
C VAL A 115 -17.02 3.06 -20.69
N ASN A 116 -16.65 2.83 -19.42
CA ASN A 116 -17.58 2.73 -18.28
C ASN A 116 -18.70 1.68 -18.45
N ARG A 117 -18.41 0.57 -19.14
CA ARG A 117 -19.31 -0.56 -19.34
C ARG A 117 -18.54 -1.85 -19.64
N ASP A 118 -19.25 -2.97 -19.57
CA ASP A 118 -18.72 -4.26 -20.02
C ASP A 118 -18.69 -4.36 -21.55
N PHE A 119 -17.65 -5.03 -22.06
CA PHE A 119 -17.45 -5.38 -23.46
C PHE A 119 -16.67 -6.70 -23.56
N TYR A 120 -16.76 -7.38 -24.71
CA TYR A 120 -15.97 -8.58 -24.96
C TYR A 120 -14.51 -8.21 -25.17
N SER A 121 -13.59 -8.87 -24.45
CA SER A 121 -12.16 -8.55 -24.53
C SER A 121 -11.27 -9.79 -24.49
N ILE A 122 -10.12 -9.72 -25.13
CA ILE A 122 -9.04 -10.72 -25.10
C ILE A 122 -7.77 -10.05 -24.59
N ALA A 123 -7.34 -10.43 -23.39
CA ALA A 123 -6.09 -9.96 -22.81
C ALA A 123 -4.91 -10.77 -23.37
N VAL A 124 -4.02 -10.12 -24.12
CA VAL A 124 -2.84 -10.76 -24.71
C VAL A 124 -1.62 -10.63 -23.80
N LYS A 125 -0.75 -11.64 -23.88
CA LYS A 125 0.55 -11.71 -23.22
C LYS A 125 1.67 -11.60 -24.24
N GLU A 126 2.87 -11.56 -23.71
CA GLU A 126 4.10 -11.48 -24.47
C GLU A 126 4.25 -12.64 -25.48
N ASN A 127 4.46 -12.32 -26.75
CA ASN A 127 4.54 -13.24 -27.88
C ASN A 127 3.28 -14.08 -28.13
N ASP A 128 2.13 -13.73 -27.56
CA ASP A 128 0.86 -14.35 -27.95
C ASP A 128 0.60 -14.10 -29.45
N ILE A 129 -0.11 -15.03 -30.07
CA ILE A 129 -0.50 -14.96 -31.48
C ILE A 129 -2.02 -15.00 -31.63
N LEU A 130 -2.53 -14.33 -32.65
CA LEU A 130 -3.91 -14.41 -33.10
C LEU A 130 -3.95 -14.76 -34.59
N GLU A 131 -4.39 -15.97 -34.90
CA GLU A 131 -4.58 -16.45 -36.27
C GLU A 131 -5.92 -15.94 -36.80
N LEU A 132 -5.91 -15.41 -38.02
CA LEU A 132 -7.05 -14.77 -38.68
C LEU A 132 -7.35 -15.42 -40.03
N GLY A 133 -6.95 -16.68 -40.24
CA GLY A 133 -7.01 -17.37 -41.53
C GLY A 133 -5.71 -17.22 -42.29
N ASP A 134 -5.64 -16.28 -43.24
CA ASP A 134 -4.44 -16.03 -44.07
C ASP A 134 -3.44 -15.01 -43.48
N LYS A 135 -3.69 -14.56 -42.24
CA LYS A 135 -2.84 -13.62 -41.50
C LYS A 135 -2.66 -14.06 -40.04
N THR A 136 -1.50 -13.72 -39.48
CA THR A 136 -1.14 -13.96 -38.08
C THR A 136 -0.68 -12.67 -37.44
N LEU A 137 -1.31 -12.30 -36.31
CA LEU A 137 -0.87 -11.19 -35.47
C LEU A 137 -0.03 -11.72 -34.32
N ARG A 138 1.13 -11.11 -34.08
CA ARG A 138 1.99 -11.37 -32.92
C ARG A 138 2.08 -10.13 -32.04
N PHE A 139 1.85 -10.29 -30.74
CA PHE A 139 1.84 -9.18 -29.77
C PHE A 139 3.14 -9.10 -28.98
N MET A 140 3.63 -7.87 -28.76
CA MET A 140 4.85 -7.57 -27.98
C MET A 140 4.53 -6.54 -26.90
N LEU A 141 4.61 -6.91 -25.63
CA LEU A 141 4.27 -6.00 -24.53
C LEU A 141 5.43 -5.02 -24.26
N LEU A 142 5.14 -3.72 -24.31
CA LEU A 142 6.13 -2.65 -24.20
C LEU A 142 5.67 -1.58 -23.20
N PRO A 143 5.45 -1.95 -21.92
CA PRO A 143 4.85 -1.05 -20.94
C PRO A 143 5.74 0.16 -20.66
N ASN A 144 5.08 1.31 -20.49
CA ASN A 144 5.69 2.65 -20.31
C ASN A 144 6.39 3.15 -21.58
N LEU A 145 5.80 2.93 -22.75
CA LEU A 145 6.27 3.48 -24.02
C LEU A 145 5.12 4.16 -24.81
N HIS A 146 4.42 5.15 -24.26
CA HIS A 146 4.75 5.90 -23.04
C HIS A 146 3.83 5.61 -21.85
N TRP A 147 2.71 4.90 -22.05
CA TRP A 147 1.82 4.49 -20.96
C TRP A 147 2.05 3.03 -20.53
N PRO A 148 1.61 2.64 -19.32
CA PRO A 148 1.78 1.28 -18.81
C PRO A 148 1.12 0.17 -19.65
N ASP A 149 0.22 0.51 -20.57
CA ASP A 149 -0.58 -0.41 -21.37
C ASP A 149 -0.01 -0.74 -22.75
N THR A 150 0.98 0.03 -23.22
CA THR A 150 1.51 -0.05 -24.59
C THR A 150 1.97 -1.45 -24.99
N MET A 151 1.63 -1.84 -26.23
CA MET A 151 2.20 -2.98 -26.93
C MET A 151 2.47 -2.66 -28.41
N TYR A 152 3.22 -3.50 -29.11
CA TYR A 152 3.23 -3.54 -30.59
C TYR A 152 2.49 -4.76 -31.10
N THR A 153 1.95 -4.65 -32.31
CA THR A 153 1.37 -5.77 -33.05
C THR A 153 2.08 -5.95 -34.38
N TYR A 154 2.61 -7.14 -34.63
CA TYR A 154 3.30 -7.49 -35.88
C TYR A 154 2.44 -8.42 -36.72
N ILE A 155 2.21 -8.06 -37.97
CA ILE A 155 1.48 -8.85 -38.97
C ILE A 155 2.52 -9.66 -39.75
N GLU A 156 2.64 -10.95 -39.48
CA GLU A 156 3.79 -11.75 -39.89
C GLU A 156 3.95 -11.86 -41.41
N GLU A 157 2.86 -12.21 -42.09
CA GLU A 157 2.85 -12.44 -43.54
C GLU A 157 3.05 -11.14 -44.32
N ASP A 158 2.61 -10.02 -43.75
CA ASP A 158 2.76 -8.71 -44.36
C ASP A 158 4.03 -7.99 -43.95
N LYS A 159 4.82 -8.50 -43.00
CA LYS A 159 6.04 -7.85 -42.49
C LYS A 159 5.79 -6.42 -42.00
N THR A 160 4.63 -6.23 -41.37
CA THR A 160 4.11 -4.90 -40.99
C THR A 160 4.00 -4.78 -39.49
N LEU A 161 4.58 -3.72 -38.93
CA LEU A 161 4.58 -3.47 -37.50
C LEU A 161 3.63 -2.31 -37.18
N VAL A 162 2.64 -2.53 -36.32
CA VAL A 162 1.76 -1.49 -35.79
C VAL A 162 2.27 -1.08 -34.41
N THR A 163 2.64 0.19 -34.25
CA THR A 163 3.38 0.67 -33.08
C THR A 163 2.66 1.72 -32.25
N CYS A 164 1.53 2.24 -32.75
CA CYS A 164 0.89 3.42 -32.19
C CYS A 164 1.92 4.56 -32.03
N ASP A 165 2.16 5.10 -30.84
CA ASP A 165 2.99 6.30 -30.64
C ASP A 165 4.45 6.16 -31.06
N SER A 166 5.04 4.97 -30.89
CA SER A 166 6.44 4.78 -31.23
C SER A 166 6.68 4.98 -32.73
N PHE A 167 7.78 5.67 -33.04
CA PHE A 167 8.13 6.12 -34.39
C PHE A 167 7.19 7.17 -34.99
N GLY A 168 6.18 7.63 -34.23
CA GLY A 168 5.24 8.65 -34.66
C GLY A 168 5.83 10.04 -34.80
N SER A 169 5.01 10.93 -35.37
CA SER A 169 5.29 12.36 -35.45
C SER A 169 3.99 13.16 -35.52
N HIS A 170 3.93 14.32 -34.88
CA HIS A 170 2.84 15.28 -35.15
C HIS A 170 3.14 16.01 -36.47
N TYR A 171 2.84 15.32 -37.57
CA TYR A 171 3.05 15.78 -38.94
C TYR A 171 1.84 15.38 -39.80
N SER A 172 0.84 16.26 -39.91
CA SER A 172 -0.33 16.00 -40.75
C SER A 172 0.06 16.05 -42.23
N PHE A 173 -0.22 14.98 -42.99
CA PHE A 173 0.17 14.87 -44.39
C PHE A 173 -0.85 14.07 -45.20
N ASP A 174 -1.35 14.65 -46.29
CA ASP A 174 -2.48 14.10 -47.06
C ASP A 174 -2.20 12.73 -47.69
N GLU A 175 -0.96 12.50 -48.15
CA GLU A 175 -0.57 11.24 -48.81
C GLU A 175 -0.27 10.11 -47.82
N VAL A 176 -0.19 10.42 -46.51
CA VAL A 176 0.01 9.48 -45.38
C VAL A 176 1.34 8.68 -45.41
N LEU A 177 1.98 8.46 -46.55
CA LEU A 177 3.19 7.63 -46.66
C LEU A 177 4.47 8.46 -46.55
N LEU A 178 5.46 7.97 -45.80
CA LEU A 178 6.77 8.60 -45.68
C LEU A 178 7.48 8.73 -47.04
N SER A 179 7.31 7.76 -47.94
CA SER A 179 7.87 7.81 -49.30
C SER A 179 7.36 8.98 -50.16
N LYS A 180 6.25 9.61 -49.75
CA LYS A 180 5.65 10.76 -50.43
C LYS A 180 6.05 12.09 -49.80
N VAL A 181 6.69 12.08 -48.63
CA VAL A 181 7.12 13.30 -47.93
C VAL A 181 8.21 14.02 -48.74
N THR A 182 7.91 15.25 -49.17
CA THR A 182 8.87 16.11 -49.87
C THR A 182 9.69 16.99 -48.94
N ASP A 183 9.09 17.46 -47.84
CA ASP A 183 9.78 18.24 -46.79
C ASP A 183 10.40 17.32 -45.73
N ASN A 184 11.55 16.76 -46.08
CA ASN A 184 12.29 15.86 -45.19
C ASN A 184 12.82 16.55 -43.93
N GLU A 185 13.19 17.83 -44.03
CA GLU A 185 13.68 18.58 -42.87
C GLU A 185 12.53 18.85 -41.88
N GLY A 186 11.36 19.28 -42.36
CA GLY A 186 10.17 19.46 -41.54
C GLY A 186 9.73 18.20 -40.83
N TYR A 187 9.64 17.08 -41.57
CA TYR A 187 9.31 15.79 -40.99
C TYR A 187 10.29 15.35 -39.90
N LEU A 188 11.60 15.45 -40.14
CA LEU A 188 12.60 15.07 -39.13
C LEU A 188 12.57 15.98 -37.91
N ARG A 189 12.30 17.29 -38.07
CA ARG A 189 12.09 18.20 -36.93
C ARG A 189 10.88 17.78 -36.11
N ALA A 190 9.73 17.53 -36.75
CA ALA A 190 8.51 17.09 -36.07
C ALA A 190 8.71 15.75 -35.36
N THR A 191 9.40 14.80 -36.00
CA THR A 191 9.72 13.48 -35.43
C THR A 191 10.67 13.59 -34.24
N LYS A 192 11.68 14.46 -34.32
CA LYS A 192 12.61 14.72 -33.21
C LYS A 192 11.89 15.36 -32.02
N TYR A 193 11.04 16.35 -32.28
CA TYR A 193 10.27 17.01 -31.24
C TYR A 193 9.28 16.04 -30.57
N TYR A 194 8.58 15.23 -31.37
CA TYR A 194 7.73 14.14 -30.87
C TYR A 194 8.52 13.18 -29.98
N PHE A 195 9.70 12.73 -30.43
CA PHE A 195 10.58 11.90 -29.62
C PHE A 195 10.93 12.59 -28.32
N ASP A 196 11.42 13.84 -28.31
CA ASP A 196 11.89 14.49 -27.10
C ASP A 196 10.80 14.68 -26.04
N CYS A 197 9.58 14.99 -26.47
CA CYS A 197 8.45 15.22 -25.58
C CYS A 197 7.78 13.94 -25.08
N ILE A 198 7.59 12.94 -25.96
CA ILE A 198 6.76 11.76 -25.66
C ILE A 198 7.63 10.54 -25.33
N ILE A 199 8.55 10.18 -26.21
CA ILE A 199 9.35 8.94 -26.09
C ILE A 199 10.63 9.14 -25.25
N GLY A 200 11.19 10.35 -25.27
CA GLY A 200 12.46 10.75 -24.68
C GLY A 200 12.57 10.50 -23.18
N PRO A 201 11.51 10.77 -22.38
CA PRO A 201 11.47 10.40 -20.96
C PRO A 201 11.55 8.88 -20.71
N PHE A 202 11.25 8.07 -21.72
CA PHE A 202 11.20 6.60 -21.66
C PHE A 202 12.31 5.94 -22.50
N LYS A 203 13.25 6.73 -23.05
CA LYS A 203 14.31 6.23 -23.95
C LYS A 203 15.12 5.07 -23.36
N ASN A 204 15.38 5.08 -22.05
CA ASN A 204 16.07 4.01 -21.34
C ASN A 204 15.31 3.57 -20.07
N PRO A 205 15.12 2.25 -19.85
CA PRO A 205 15.42 1.14 -20.77
C PRO A 205 14.28 0.83 -21.75
N PHE A 206 13.18 1.60 -21.79
CA PHE A 206 11.95 1.16 -22.47
C PHE A 206 12.07 1.19 -24.00
N MET A 207 12.38 2.36 -24.60
CA MET A 207 12.56 2.44 -26.05
C MET A 207 13.73 1.59 -26.53
N THR A 208 14.86 1.55 -25.79
CA THR A 208 15.99 0.66 -26.13
C THR A 208 15.60 -0.81 -26.15
N LYS A 209 14.82 -1.29 -25.16
CA LYS A 209 14.27 -2.66 -25.19
C LYS A 209 13.30 -2.89 -26.35
N ALA A 210 12.51 -1.89 -26.73
CA ALA A 210 11.63 -1.99 -27.89
C ALA A 210 12.43 -2.15 -29.19
N LEU A 211 13.49 -1.35 -29.36
CA LEU A 211 14.43 -1.45 -30.49
C LEU A 211 15.12 -2.83 -30.53
N ASP A 212 15.54 -3.33 -29.37
CA ASP A 212 16.13 -4.67 -29.25
C ASP A 212 15.13 -5.79 -29.59
N ARG A 213 13.85 -5.59 -29.30
CA ARG A 213 12.81 -6.58 -29.57
C ARG A 213 12.51 -6.73 -31.06
N ILE A 214 12.55 -5.63 -31.81
CA ILE A 214 12.20 -5.62 -33.23
C ILE A 214 13.41 -5.86 -34.16
N LYS A 215 14.64 -5.88 -33.62
CA LYS A 215 15.87 -5.92 -34.43
C LYS A 215 16.00 -7.14 -35.35
N ASP A 216 15.41 -8.26 -34.96
CA ASP A 216 15.48 -9.55 -35.68
C ASP A 216 14.21 -9.80 -36.51
N LEU A 217 13.26 -8.85 -36.52
CA LEU A 217 12.05 -8.93 -37.34
C LEU A 217 12.33 -8.39 -38.74
N ASP A 218 11.78 -9.06 -39.75
CA ASP A 218 11.79 -8.56 -41.13
C ASP A 218 10.65 -7.55 -41.31
N ILE A 219 10.98 -6.26 -41.21
CA ILE A 219 9.99 -5.17 -41.22
C ILE A 219 10.14 -4.38 -42.53
N ASN A 220 9.05 -4.28 -43.29
CA ASN A 220 9.00 -3.45 -44.51
C ASN A 220 7.94 -2.34 -44.45
N MET A 221 7.21 -2.21 -43.34
CA MET A 221 6.30 -1.10 -43.06
C MET A 221 6.08 -0.94 -41.56
N ILE A 222 6.12 0.30 -41.05
CA ILE A 222 5.72 0.65 -39.68
C ILE A 222 4.51 1.58 -39.71
N CYS A 223 3.42 1.10 -39.12
CA CYS A 223 2.13 1.78 -38.99
C CYS A 223 2.06 2.46 -37.61
N THR A 224 2.33 3.77 -37.60
CA THR A 224 2.32 4.63 -36.41
C THR A 224 0.91 5.12 -36.08
N GLY A 225 0.67 5.59 -34.86
CA GLY A 225 -0.58 6.25 -34.43
C GLY A 225 -0.67 7.70 -34.90
N HIS A 226 0.48 8.33 -35.15
CA HIS A 226 0.58 9.73 -35.59
C HIS A 226 1.55 9.91 -36.75
N GLY A 227 1.18 10.80 -37.67
CA GLY A 227 1.99 11.23 -38.79
C GLY A 227 2.08 10.19 -39.90
N PRO A 228 3.09 10.29 -40.78
CA PRO A 228 3.23 9.37 -41.90
C PRO A 228 3.48 7.91 -41.48
N VAL A 229 2.87 6.98 -42.21
CA VAL A 229 3.22 5.55 -42.21
C VAL A 229 4.61 5.39 -42.83
N ILE A 230 5.49 4.67 -42.14
CA ILE A 230 6.89 4.49 -42.54
C ILE A 230 6.96 3.29 -43.49
N ASP A 231 6.80 3.56 -44.78
CA ASP A 231 6.87 2.58 -45.88
C ASP A 231 8.25 2.54 -46.57
N CYS A 232 9.15 3.45 -46.21
CA CYS A 232 10.52 3.50 -46.68
C CYS A 232 11.46 3.97 -45.55
N ARG A 233 12.78 3.89 -45.77
CA ARG A 233 13.81 4.40 -44.82
C ARG A 233 13.69 3.85 -43.38
N ILE A 234 13.15 2.64 -43.24
CA ILE A 234 12.88 2.01 -41.93
C ILE A 234 14.16 1.89 -41.10
N ASP A 235 15.23 1.37 -41.70
CA ASP A 235 16.53 1.23 -41.03
C ASP A 235 17.07 2.58 -40.58
N GLU A 236 16.91 3.63 -41.39
CA GLU A 236 17.35 4.98 -41.06
C GLU A 236 16.61 5.52 -39.83
N ILE A 237 15.29 5.34 -39.76
CA ILE A 237 14.47 5.77 -38.62
C ILE A 237 14.82 4.98 -37.36
N ILE A 238 14.99 3.66 -37.48
CA ILE A 238 15.40 2.79 -36.35
C ILE A 238 16.77 3.22 -35.82
N GLU A 239 17.75 3.44 -36.69
CA GLU A 239 19.08 3.92 -36.30
C GLU A 239 19.05 5.33 -35.68
N LEU A 240 18.16 6.21 -36.18
CA LEU A 240 17.95 7.53 -35.61
C LEU A 240 17.40 7.44 -34.18
N TYR A 241 16.41 6.58 -33.93
CA TYR A 241 15.88 6.32 -32.60
C TYR A 241 16.95 5.69 -31.67
N LYS A 242 17.76 4.74 -32.16
CA LYS A 242 18.91 4.19 -31.40
C LYS A 242 19.90 5.30 -31.01
N LYS A 243 20.23 6.19 -31.94
CA LYS A 243 21.10 7.34 -31.69
C LYS A 243 20.50 8.28 -30.64
N TRP A 244 19.21 8.62 -30.74
CA TRP A 244 18.54 9.49 -29.76
C TRP A 244 18.38 8.86 -28.38
N CYS A 245 18.31 7.54 -28.30
CA CYS A 245 18.30 6.81 -27.03
C CYS A 245 19.69 6.72 -26.38
N THR A 246 20.76 6.90 -27.15
CA THR A 246 22.13 6.82 -26.66
C THR A 246 22.48 8.11 -25.91
N VAL A 247 22.58 8.03 -24.59
CA VAL A 247 23.05 9.12 -23.74
C VAL A 247 24.47 8.80 -23.31
N VAL A 248 25.46 9.50 -23.87
CA VAL A 248 26.85 9.41 -23.41
C VAL A 248 27.05 10.45 -22.31
N ASN A 249 27.45 10.03 -21.12
CA ASN A 249 27.84 10.97 -20.07
C ASN A 249 29.14 11.69 -20.51
N PRO A 250 29.14 13.02 -20.68
CA PRO A 250 30.32 13.75 -21.14
C PRO A 250 31.41 13.84 -20.05
N ASN A 251 31.09 13.52 -18.80
CA ASN A 251 32.05 13.61 -17.70
C ASN A 251 33.04 12.42 -17.72
N PRO A 252 34.37 12.67 -17.78
CA PRO A 252 35.37 11.61 -17.88
C PRO A 252 35.64 10.88 -16.55
N ARG A 253 35.15 11.42 -15.43
CA ARG A 253 35.27 10.88 -14.08
C ARG A 253 34.03 11.23 -13.26
N LYS A 254 33.90 10.62 -12.08
CA LYS A 254 32.77 10.89 -11.18
C LYS A 254 32.65 12.38 -10.89
N THR A 255 31.47 12.94 -11.08
CA THR A 255 31.25 14.39 -10.99
C THR A 255 30.19 14.72 -9.94
N VAL A 256 30.51 15.65 -9.05
CA VAL A 256 29.59 16.22 -8.06
C VAL A 256 29.29 17.67 -8.38
N ILE A 257 28.00 18.00 -8.48
CA ILE A 257 27.52 19.34 -8.76
C ILE A 257 26.89 19.93 -7.49
N ILE A 258 27.38 21.09 -7.06
CA ILE A 258 26.98 21.78 -5.82
C ILE A 258 26.36 23.13 -6.15
N PRO A 259 25.09 23.19 -6.56
CA PRO A 259 24.39 24.45 -6.71
C PRO A 259 24.00 25.00 -5.32
N TYR A 260 24.32 26.26 -5.05
CA TYR A 260 23.96 26.90 -3.78
C TYR A 260 23.49 28.35 -3.95
N VAL A 261 22.76 28.83 -2.95
CA VAL A 261 22.45 30.25 -2.74
C VAL A 261 22.93 30.65 -1.35
N SER A 262 23.37 31.90 -1.16
CA SER A 262 23.84 32.38 0.14
C SER A 262 23.45 33.83 0.37
N ALA A 263 22.62 34.11 1.38
CA ALA A 263 22.18 35.46 1.69
C ALA A 263 23.25 36.31 2.39
N TYR A 264 23.95 35.72 3.37
CA TYR A 264 24.96 36.41 4.21
C TYR A 264 26.36 35.80 4.12
N GLY A 265 26.62 34.94 3.13
CA GLY A 265 27.91 34.27 2.96
C GLY A 265 28.04 32.93 3.69
N TYR A 266 27.24 32.65 4.73
CA TYR A 266 27.43 31.44 5.55
C TYR A 266 27.22 30.12 4.80
N THR A 267 26.16 30.01 3.97
CA THR A 267 25.98 28.82 3.13
C THR A 267 27.10 28.66 2.10
N LYS A 268 27.68 29.77 1.62
CA LYS A 268 28.85 29.77 0.74
C LYS A 268 30.11 29.26 1.45
N GLU A 269 30.33 29.67 2.70
CA GLU A 269 31.42 29.14 3.54
C GLU A 269 31.31 27.62 3.71
N LEU A 270 30.09 27.10 3.95
CA LEU A 270 29.83 25.66 4.01
C LEU A 270 30.11 24.97 2.67
N ALA A 271 29.61 25.52 1.56
CA ALA A 271 29.80 24.96 0.22
C ALA A 271 31.28 24.77 -0.11
N ASN A 272 32.12 25.75 0.28
CA ASN A 272 33.56 25.70 0.10
C ASN A 272 34.20 24.56 0.90
N LYS A 273 33.86 24.42 2.19
CA LYS A 273 34.41 23.34 3.04
C LYS A 273 33.95 21.95 2.63
N ILE A 274 32.69 21.81 2.25
CA ILE A 274 32.14 20.56 1.69
C ILE A 274 32.88 20.21 0.39
N THR A 275 33.14 21.20 -0.48
CA THR A 275 33.92 20.99 -1.72
C THR A 275 35.33 20.47 -1.44
N GLU A 276 36.02 21.05 -0.45
CA GLU A 276 37.34 20.58 -0.01
C GLU A 276 37.27 19.11 0.45
N GLY A 277 36.31 18.77 1.33
CA GLY A 277 36.15 17.40 1.83
C GLY A 277 35.88 16.38 0.73
N ILE A 278 35.01 16.68 -0.24
CA ILE A 278 34.72 15.77 -1.36
C ILE A 278 35.96 15.54 -2.21
N LYS A 279 36.72 16.60 -2.52
CA LYS A 279 37.96 16.49 -3.32
C LYS A 279 39.02 15.65 -2.60
N ASP A 280 39.14 15.80 -1.29
CA ASP A 280 40.10 15.04 -0.48
C ASP A 280 39.69 13.57 -0.30
N SER A 281 38.40 13.25 -0.52
CA SER A 281 37.92 11.86 -0.46
C SER A 281 38.40 11.00 -1.64
N GLY A 282 38.83 11.56 -2.78
CA GLY A 282 39.32 10.80 -3.93
C GLY A 282 39.18 11.54 -5.28
N ASP A 283 39.33 10.82 -6.40
CA ASP A 283 39.28 11.39 -7.75
C ASP A 283 37.83 11.69 -8.18
N ILE A 284 37.30 12.81 -7.69
CA ILE A 284 35.97 13.34 -8.00
C ILE A 284 36.13 14.75 -8.56
N ASP A 285 35.49 15.01 -9.70
CA ASP A 285 35.33 16.37 -10.21
C ASP A 285 34.23 17.09 -9.43
N VAL A 286 34.55 18.16 -8.71
CA VAL A 286 33.56 18.91 -7.92
C VAL A 286 33.42 20.30 -8.48
N ARG A 287 32.19 20.64 -8.88
CA ARG A 287 31.83 21.95 -9.45
C ARG A 287 30.75 22.59 -8.60
N SER A 288 31.00 23.80 -8.14
CA SER A 288 30.13 24.52 -7.21
C SER A 288 29.64 25.82 -7.88
N TYR A 289 28.34 26.07 -7.83
CA TYR A 289 27.66 27.14 -8.57
C TYR A 289 26.87 28.03 -7.63
N ASP A 290 27.21 29.33 -7.59
CA ASP A 290 26.42 30.34 -6.89
C ASP A 290 25.25 30.77 -7.80
N LEU A 291 24.03 30.31 -7.52
CA LEU A 291 22.88 30.49 -8.41
C LEU A 291 22.39 31.94 -8.50
N VAL A 292 22.98 32.85 -7.73
CA VAL A 292 22.75 34.29 -7.86
C VAL A 292 23.53 34.87 -9.05
N GLU A 293 24.69 34.29 -9.38
CA GLU A 293 25.63 34.82 -10.38
C GLU A 293 25.69 33.96 -11.66
N GLU A 294 25.31 32.68 -11.56
CA GLU A 294 25.49 31.67 -12.62
C GLU A 294 24.23 31.43 -13.47
N ASP A 295 24.43 30.91 -14.69
CA ASP A 295 23.34 30.52 -15.60
C ASP A 295 22.66 29.21 -15.15
N LYS A 296 21.42 29.33 -14.68
CA LYS A 296 20.59 28.19 -14.24
C LYS A 296 20.40 27.14 -15.34
N ALA A 297 20.32 27.52 -16.62
CA ALA A 297 20.11 26.57 -17.70
C ALA A 297 21.30 25.60 -17.83
N LYS A 298 22.51 26.14 -17.78
CA LYS A 298 23.75 25.37 -17.78
C LYS A 298 23.83 24.42 -16.57
N VAL A 299 23.46 24.89 -15.38
CA VAL A 299 23.47 24.04 -14.17
C VAL A 299 22.51 22.85 -14.31
N ILE A 300 21.32 23.07 -14.87
CA ILE A 300 20.34 21.99 -15.11
C ILE A 300 20.91 20.91 -16.04
N GLU A 301 21.61 21.31 -17.10
CA GLU A 301 22.28 20.36 -18.00
C GLU A 301 23.33 19.53 -17.26
N GLU A 302 24.13 20.15 -16.38
CA GLU A 302 25.14 19.42 -15.61
C GLU A 302 24.52 18.44 -14.59
N LEU A 303 23.38 18.79 -13.98
CA LEU A 303 22.66 17.90 -13.06
C LEU A 303 22.21 16.59 -13.72
N ALA A 304 21.90 16.61 -15.03
CA ALA A 304 21.53 15.39 -15.76
C ALA A 304 22.67 14.36 -15.79
N PHE A 305 23.92 14.84 -15.83
CA PHE A 305 25.13 14.02 -15.97
C PHE A 305 25.94 13.83 -14.69
N ALA A 306 25.53 14.48 -13.59
CA ALA A 306 26.16 14.34 -12.29
C ALA A 306 26.03 12.92 -11.73
N ASP A 307 27.03 12.48 -10.96
CA ASP A 307 26.97 11.26 -10.14
C ASP A 307 26.51 11.57 -8.72
N GLY A 308 26.84 12.77 -8.22
CA GLY A 308 26.41 13.30 -6.94
C GLY A 308 25.91 14.74 -7.03
N ILE A 309 24.93 15.11 -6.21
CA ILE A 309 24.33 16.46 -6.18
C ILE A 309 24.18 16.95 -4.74
N LEU A 310 24.64 18.17 -4.44
CA LEU A 310 24.47 18.79 -3.11
C LEU A 310 23.87 20.19 -3.23
N PHE A 311 22.61 20.35 -2.80
CA PHE A 311 21.92 21.65 -2.86
C PHE A 311 22.19 22.49 -1.60
N GLY A 312 22.78 23.67 -1.78
CA GLY A 312 23.03 24.63 -0.71
C GLY A 312 21.96 25.70 -0.60
N THR A 313 21.23 25.80 0.51
CA THR A 313 20.18 26.83 0.67
C THR A 313 20.10 27.34 2.10
N PRO A 314 20.04 28.67 2.35
CA PRO A 314 19.65 29.18 3.65
C PRO A 314 18.14 29.01 3.85
N THR A 315 17.66 29.27 5.07
CA THR A 315 16.22 29.38 5.34
C THR A 315 15.79 30.84 5.42
N ILE A 316 14.84 31.24 4.57
CA ILE A 316 14.21 32.58 4.59
C ILE A 316 12.70 32.40 4.60
N VAL A 317 12.02 32.99 5.60
CA VAL A 317 10.56 32.87 5.80
C VAL A 317 10.11 31.39 5.85
N GLY A 318 10.89 30.54 6.52
CA GLY A 318 10.57 29.13 6.70
C GLY A 318 10.75 28.27 5.44
N GLU A 319 11.48 28.74 4.43
CA GLU A 319 11.60 28.03 3.16
C GLU A 319 13.02 28.09 2.57
N ALA A 320 13.33 27.11 1.70
CA ALA A 320 14.48 27.16 0.80
C ALA A 320 14.29 28.24 -0.27
N LEU A 321 15.38 28.85 -0.73
CA LEU A 321 15.29 29.93 -1.71
C LEU A 321 14.89 29.45 -3.11
N GLU A 322 14.09 30.29 -3.79
CA GLU A 322 13.53 30.07 -5.13
C GLU A 322 14.53 29.51 -6.16
N PRO A 323 15.79 29.98 -6.28
CA PRO A 323 16.71 29.42 -7.28
C PRO A 323 17.00 27.92 -7.10
N ILE A 324 16.96 27.42 -5.87
CA ILE A 324 17.14 25.99 -5.59
C ILE A 324 15.85 25.21 -5.93
N TRP A 325 14.68 25.79 -5.64
CA TRP A 325 13.40 25.23 -6.06
C TRP A 325 13.28 25.11 -7.58
N ASP A 326 13.66 26.15 -8.33
CA ASP A 326 13.63 26.16 -9.79
C ASP A 326 14.37 24.97 -10.40
N LEU A 327 15.56 24.66 -9.87
CA LEU A 327 16.35 23.52 -10.34
C LEU A 327 15.62 22.20 -10.04
N THR A 328 15.19 22.00 -8.80
CA THR A 328 14.56 20.74 -8.37
C THR A 328 13.17 20.50 -8.97
N ILE A 329 12.44 21.55 -9.35
CA ILE A 329 11.16 21.46 -10.07
C ILE A 329 11.38 20.97 -11.50
N LYS A 330 12.46 21.40 -12.15
CA LYS A 330 12.82 21.00 -13.51
C LYS A 330 13.48 19.61 -13.58
N MET A 331 13.83 19.02 -12.43
CA MET A 331 14.32 17.65 -12.37
C MET A 331 13.18 16.64 -12.48
N PHE A 332 13.42 15.54 -13.21
CA PHE A 332 12.51 14.41 -13.35
C PHE A 332 13.09 13.14 -12.73
N ALA A 333 12.26 12.40 -11.97
CA ALA A 333 12.72 11.22 -11.22
C ALA A 333 13.26 10.09 -12.10
N ARG A 334 12.76 9.92 -13.34
CA ARG A 334 13.30 8.90 -14.27
C ARG A 334 14.67 9.28 -14.81
N THR A 335 14.93 10.57 -15.00
CA THR A 335 16.20 11.07 -15.55
C THR A 335 17.27 11.17 -14.46
N HIS A 336 16.90 11.65 -13.27
CA HIS A 336 17.86 11.97 -12.22
C HIS A 336 17.90 10.94 -11.10
N GLY A 337 16.85 10.12 -10.94
CA GLY A 337 16.76 9.16 -9.84
C GLY A 337 17.95 8.20 -9.76
N GLY A 338 18.27 7.77 -8.54
CA GLY A 338 19.39 6.88 -8.24
C GLY A 338 20.75 7.59 -8.05
N LYS A 339 20.91 8.84 -8.52
CA LYS A 339 22.11 9.64 -8.23
C LYS A 339 22.22 9.94 -6.74
N LEU A 340 23.44 10.01 -6.20
CA LEU A 340 23.65 10.36 -4.79
C LEU A 340 23.28 11.82 -4.58
N ALA A 341 22.48 12.15 -3.57
CA ALA A 341 22.12 13.54 -3.34
C ALA A 341 21.97 13.88 -1.86
N SER A 342 22.24 15.14 -1.51
CA SER A 342 21.84 15.71 -0.23
C SER A 342 21.71 17.24 -0.31
N ALA A 343 21.48 17.90 0.83
CA ALA A 343 21.34 19.34 0.95
C ALA A 343 22.04 19.88 2.19
N PHE A 344 22.44 21.15 2.15
CA PHE A 344 23.10 21.82 3.27
C PHE A 344 22.74 23.30 3.35
N GLY A 345 22.97 23.94 4.49
CA GLY A 345 22.53 25.33 4.66
C GLY A 345 22.76 25.95 6.03
N SER A 346 22.74 27.28 6.05
CA SER A 346 22.70 28.08 7.28
C SER A 346 21.29 28.61 7.56
N TYR A 347 20.90 28.75 8.82
CA TYR A 347 19.60 29.29 9.21
C TYR A 347 19.67 30.19 10.45
N GLY A 348 18.64 31.01 10.68
CA GLY A 348 18.59 31.94 11.82
C GLY A 348 17.99 31.31 13.09
N TRP A 349 16.66 31.19 13.12
CA TRP A 349 15.91 30.66 14.27
C TRP A 349 15.15 29.37 13.97
N SER A 350 14.76 29.14 12.71
CA SER A 350 14.17 27.91 12.21
C SER A 350 14.83 27.56 10.85
N GLY A 351 15.04 26.27 10.58
CA GLY A 351 15.95 25.76 9.53
C GLY A 351 15.28 24.78 8.57
N GLU A 352 14.09 25.14 8.10
CA GLU A 352 13.20 24.34 7.25
C GLU A 352 13.73 24.13 5.82
N GLY A 353 14.53 25.05 5.28
CA GLY A 353 14.92 25.02 3.86
C GLY A 353 15.66 23.73 3.47
N VAL A 354 16.62 23.27 4.27
CA VAL A 354 17.33 22.01 3.98
C VAL A 354 16.40 20.79 4.05
N PRO A 355 15.59 20.57 5.11
CA PRO A 355 14.60 19.50 5.15
C PRO A 355 13.65 19.48 3.97
N HIS A 356 13.15 20.64 3.53
CA HIS A 356 12.25 20.70 2.38
C HIS A 356 12.93 20.22 1.09
N ILE A 357 14.19 20.61 0.88
CA ILE A 357 14.96 20.09 -0.25
C ILE A 357 15.24 18.61 -0.10
N ILE A 358 15.62 18.10 1.08
CA ILE A 358 15.79 16.66 1.33
C ILE A 358 14.54 15.87 0.94
N GLU A 359 13.36 16.31 1.34
CA GLU A 359 12.09 15.66 0.97
C GLU A 359 11.84 15.74 -0.55
N ARG A 360 12.16 16.87 -1.19
CA ARG A 360 12.08 16.98 -2.65
C ARG A 360 13.04 16.01 -3.35
N LEU A 361 14.26 15.83 -2.85
CA LEU A 361 15.22 14.89 -3.43
C LEU A 361 14.72 13.43 -3.32
N LYS A 362 14.06 13.07 -2.22
CA LYS A 362 13.39 11.77 -2.05
C LYS A 362 12.25 11.58 -3.05
N GLN A 363 11.42 12.58 -3.29
CA GLN A 363 10.37 12.55 -4.32
C GLN A 363 10.94 12.34 -5.73
N LEU A 364 12.12 12.88 -6.00
CA LEU A 364 12.87 12.69 -7.25
C LEU A 364 13.56 11.31 -7.34
N LYS A 365 13.37 10.44 -6.35
CA LYS A 365 14.01 9.10 -6.25
C LYS A 365 15.54 9.16 -6.27
N LEU A 366 16.13 10.27 -5.81
CA LEU A 366 17.57 10.36 -5.60
C LEU A 366 17.98 9.51 -4.40
N LYS A 367 19.22 9.03 -4.40
CA LYS A 367 19.79 8.29 -3.28
C LYS A 367 20.22 9.29 -2.21
N VAL A 368 19.30 9.60 -1.29
CA VAL A 368 19.57 10.45 -0.13
C VAL A 368 20.02 9.57 1.04
N VAL A 369 21.19 9.86 1.61
CA VAL A 369 21.84 9.00 2.63
C VAL A 369 21.97 9.66 4.01
N ASP A 370 21.50 10.89 4.15
CA ASP A 370 21.53 11.69 5.37
C ASP A 370 20.38 12.72 5.36
N ASP A 371 20.14 13.37 6.50
CA ASP A 371 19.06 14.36 6.68
C ASP A 371 19.49 15.81 6.32
N GLY A 372 20.62 15.96 5.64
CA GLY A 372 21.21 17.24 5.27
C GLY A 372 22.01 17.92 6.39
N PHE A 373 22.95 18.79 6.01
CA PHE A 373 23.85 19.48 6.94
C PHE A 373 23.40 20.91 7.24
N ARG A 374 23.17 21.25 8.51
CA ARG A 374 22.60 22.54 8.91
C ARG A 374 23.36 23.20 10.04
N ILE A 375 23.61 24.49 9.92
CA ILE A 375 24.22 25.31 10.98
C ILE A 375 23.33 26.51 11.33
N LYS A 376 23.47 26.99 12.57
CA LYS A 376 22.77 28.18 13.02
C LYS A 376 23.66 29.41 12.87
N PHE A 377 23.23 30.40 12.11
CA PHE A 377 23.97 31.61 11.77
C PHE A 377 25.35 31.31 11.14
N LYS A 378 26.39 32.01 11.62
CA LYS A 378 27.75 31.94 11.09
C LYS A 378 28.44 30.67 11.59
N PRO A 379 29.07 29.87 10.71
CA PRO A 379 29.79 28.68 11.14
C PRO A 379 30.98 29.05 12.02
N SER A 380 31.13 28.34 13.13
CA SER A 380 32.35 28.29 13.92
C SER A 380 33.42 27.43 13.23
N ASN A 381 34.67 27.50 13.70
CA ASN A 381 35.74 26.64 13.18
C ASN A 381 35.43 25.14 13.36
N SER A 382 34.69 24.77 14.41
CA SER A 382 34.23 23.39 14.62
C SER A 382 33.23 22.98 13.53
N GLU A 383 32.21 23.81 13.30
CA GLU A 383 31.19 23.54 12.29
C GLU A 383 31.75 23.56 10.85
N LEU A 384 32.81 24.35 10.59
CA LEU A 384 33.56 24.27 9.32
C LEU A 384 34.31 22.94 9.17
N SER A 385 34.82 22.37 10.27
CA SER A 385 35.43 21.03 10.27
C SER A 385 34.36 19.96 10.04
N GLU A 386 33.20 20.10 10.65
CA GLU A 386 32.06 19.18 10.44
C GLU A 386 31.53 19.25 8.99
N ALA A 387 31.51 20.45 8.38
CA ALA A 387 31.17 20.62 6.97
C ALA A 387 32.19 19.95 6.04
N TYR A 388 33.48 20.01 6.38
CA TYR A 388 34.52 19.26 5.67
C TYR A 388 34.28 17.75 5.78
N ASP A 389 34.06 17.23 6.99
CA ASP A 389 33.80 15.81 7.23
C ASP A 389 32.52 15.33 6.52
N TYR A 390 31.49 16.19 6.47
CA TYR A 390 30.26 15.94 5.74
C TYR A 390 30.52 15.74 4.24
N GLY A 391 31.31 16.64 3.63
CA GLY A 391 31.74 16.50 2.23
C GLY A 391 32.61 15.26 2.00
N TYR A 392 33.57 15.00 2.89
CA TYR A 392 34.44 13.82 2.79
C TYR A 392 33.64 12.52 2.79
N ASN A 393 32.66 12.41 3.70
CA ASN A 393 31.77 11.25 3.77
C ASN A 393 30.91 11.11 2.51
N PHE A 394 30.35 12.20 1.99
CA PHE A 394 29.58 12.19 0.74
C PHE A 394 30.42 11.63 -0.42
N GLY A 395 31.67 12.08 -0.56
CA GLY A 395 32.59 11.58 -1.59
C GLY A 395 33.01 10.11 -1.39
N CYS A 396 33.16 9.65 -0.14
CA CYS A 396 33.38 8.24 0.17
C CYS A 396 32.20 7.36 -0.21
N VAL A 397 30.97 7.77 0.11
CA VAL A 397 29.74 7.06 -0.29
C VAL A 397 29.62 7.00 -1.81
N LEU A 398 29.90 8.11 -2.50
CA LEU A 398 29.86 8.15 -3.96
C LEU A 398 30.85 7.17 -4.60
N GLN A 399 32.01 6.97 -3.98
CA GLN A 399 33.05 6.05 -4.42
C GLN A 399 32.86 4.60 -3.93
N ASN A 400 31.82 4.31 -3.15
CA ASN A 400 31.62 3.02 -2.46
C ASN A 400 32.81 2.61 -1.57
N LYS A 401 33.48 3.57 -0.91
CA LYS A 401 34.52 3.28 0.08
C LYS A 401 33.89 2.83 1.38
N GLU A 402 34.43 1.78 2.03
CA GLU A 402 33.97 1.36 3.35
C GLU A 402 34.24 2.46 4.38
N ASN A 403 33.16 3.05 4.91
CA ASN A 403 33.27 3.92 6.07
C ASN A 403 33.42 3.06 7.33
N ALA A 404 34.33 3.46 8.23
CA ALA A 404 34.41 2.90 9.58
C ALA A 404 33.07 3.13 10.28
N LYS A 405 32.23 2.09 10.33
CA LYS A 405 30.87 2.13 10.84
C LYS A 405 30.82 2.74 12.25
N LYS A 406 30.03 3.80 12.43
CA LYS A 406 29.17 3.92 13.62
C LYS A 406 27.80 3.35 13.26
N LYS A 407 27.21 2.68 14.25
CA LYS A 407 25.99 1.85 14.21
C LYS A 407 24.92 2.39 13.26
N SER A 408 24.27 1.45 12.56
CA SER A 408 23.09 1.68 11.72
C SER A 408 22.17 2.73 12.32
N ALA A 409 21.71 3.67 11.48
CA ALA A 409 20.61 4.57 11.83
C ALA A 409 19.49 3.78 12.53
N LYS A 410 19.02 4.30 13.67
CA LYS A 410 17.92 3.69 14.44
C LYS A 410 16.77 3.41 13.46
N ARG A 411 16.32 2.15 13.39
CA ARG A 411 15.07 1.80 12.72
C ARG A 411 13.98 2.66 13.37
N THR A 412 13.41 3.60 12.60
CA THR A 412 12.32 4.43 13.13
C THR A 412 11.07 3.57 13.05
N LEU A 413 10.58 3.14 14.21
CA LEU A 413 9.36 2.35 14.30
C LEU A 413 8.15 3.29 14.29
N VAL A 414 7.04 2.81 13.74
CA VAL A 414 5.75 3.50 13.78
C VAL A 414 4.68 2.56 14.31
N LYS A 415 3.74 3.10 15.07
CA LYS A 415 2.55 2.42 15.59
C LYS A 415 1.38 2.80 14.72
N CYS A 416 0.74 1.81 14.12
CA CYS A 416 -0.53 2.03 13.46
C CYS A 416 -1.61 2.31 14.51
N LEU A 417 -2.28 3.46 14.39
CA LEU A 417 -3.36 3.88 15.27
C LEU A 417 -4.64 3.05 15.10
N VAL A 418 -4.74 2.28 14.03
CA VAL A 418 -5.92 1.45 13.71
C VAL A 418 -5.84 0.08 14.39
N CYS A 419 -4.72 -0.62 14.29
CA CYS A 419 -4.57 -1.96 14.89
C CYS A 419 -3.56 -2.03 16.04
N GLY A 420 -2.85 -0.94 16.32
CA GLY A 420 -1.80 -0.89 17.35
C GLY A 420 -0.49 -1.57 16.95
N GLU A 421 -0.36 -2.07 15.72
CA GLU A 421 0.85 -2.76 15.27
C GLU A 421 2.02 -1.80 15.17
N ILE A 422 3.17 -2.21 15.71
CA ILE A 422 4.42 -1.48 15.62
C ILE A 422 5.29 -2.14 14.55
N PHE A 423 5.65 -1.39 13.51
CA PHE A 423 6.45 -1.89 12.41
C PHE A 423 7.41 -0.81 11.91
N ASP A 424 8.29 -1.19 10.99
CA ASP A 424 9.28 -0.27 10.42
C ASP A 424 8.58 0.82 9.58
N SER A 425 8.95 2.09 9.83
CA SER A 425 8.40 3.25 9.12
C SER A 425 8.60 3.24 7.61
N SER A 426 9.44 2.34 7.07
CA SER A 426 9.57 2.12 5.62
C SER A 426 8.32 1.55 4.94
N LEU A 427 7.39 0.95 5.70
CA LEU A 427 6.13 0.46 5.13
C LEU A 427 5.12 1.61 4.96
N GLU A 428 4.60 1.80 3.75
CA GLU A 428 3.56 2.81 3.47
C GLU A 428 2.15 2.37 3.88
N ILE A 429 1.96 1.06 4.07
CA ILE A 429 0.69 0.43 4.42
C ILE A 429 0.94 -0.47 5.63
N CYS A 430 0.03 -0.44 6.60
CA CYS A 430 0.13 -1.27 7.78
C CYS A 430 0.04 -2.75 7.36
N PRO A 431 1.03 -3.59 7.69
CA PRO A 431 1.05 -5.00 7.26
C PRO A 431 -0.06 -5.84 7.89
N VAL A 432 -0.70 -5.33 8.95
CA VAL A 432 -1.83 -5.97 9.63
C VAL A 432 -3.14 -5.45 9.06
N CYS A 433 -3.53 -4.21 9.35
CA CYS A 433 -4.88 -3.77 8.99
C CYS A 433 -5.03 -3.23 7.55
N GLY A 434 -3.93 -2.92 6.84
CA GLY A 434 -3.96 -2.44 5.46
C GLY A 434 -4.23 -0.94 5.29
N VAL A 435 -4.23 -0.16 6.38
CA VAL A 435 -4.42 1.30 6.32
C VAL A 435 -3.14 2.03 5.95
N GLY A 436 -3.27 3.22 5.34
CA GLY A 436 -2.14 4.02 4.90
C GLY A 436 -1.41 4.74 6.02
N LYS A 437 -0.23 5.29 5.68
CA LYS A 437 0.70 5.97 6.59
C LYS A 437 0.16 7.17 7.35
N GLU A 438 -0.94 7.77 6.88
CA GLU A 438 -1.68 8.81 7.58
C GLU A 438 -2.21 8.35 8.95
N ASN A 439 -2.29 7.04 9.18
CA ASN A 439 -2.72 6.44 10.44
C ASN A 439 -1.55 5.98 11.32
N PHE A 440 -0.31 6.35 11.01
CA PHE A 440 0.87 5.90 11.74
C PHE A 440 1.40 7.03 12.62
N ILE A 441 1.74 6.71 13.87
CA ILE A 441 2.47 7.62 14.74
C ILE A 441 3.89 7.08 14.98
N PRO A 442 4.92 7.92 15.01
CA PRO A 442 6.25 7.50 15.42
C PRO A 442 6.20 6.83 16.79
N VAL A 443 6.95 5.75 16.93
CA VAL A 443 7.21 5.10 18.22
C VAL A 443 8.61 5.46 18.62
N GLU A 444 8.73 6.19 19.72
CA GLU A 444 10.00 6.27 20.42
C GLU A 444 10.29 4.88 21.00
N VAL A 445 11.36 4.26 20.52
CA VAL A 445 11.89 3.04 21.13
C VAL A 445 12.60 3.49 22.40
N ASP A 446 11.92 3.37 23.53
CA ASP A 446 12.54 3.43 24.84
C ASP A 446 13.47 2.22 24.97
N ASP A 447 14.73 2.40 24.55
CA ASP A 447 15.80 1.50 24.92
C ASP A 447 15.86 1.51 26.45
N SER A 448 15.45 0.40 27.08
CA SER A 448 15.56 0.27 28.54
C SER A 448 17.02 0.31 28.96
N ASP A 449 17.42 1.32 29.72
CA ASP A 449 18.74 1.36 30.37
C ASP A 449 18.89 0.27 31.45
N TYR A 450 17.78 -0.32 31.90
CA TYR A 450 17.79 -1.41 32.86
C TYR A 450 18.26 -2.72 32.21
N LYS A 451 19.33 -3.29 32.76
CA LYS A 451 19.89 -4.59 32.38
C LYS A 451 20.19 -5.42 33.63
N LYS A 452 19.71 -6.66 33.65
CA LYS A 452 19.99 -7.63 34.71
C LYS A 452 20.14 -9.02 34.12
N ASN A 453 21.38 -9.37 33.80
CA ASN A 453 21.72 -10.69 33.25
C ASN A 453 21.72 -11.74 34.38
N THR A 454 20.82 -12.72 34.26
CA THR A 454 20.72 -13.89 35.14
C THR A 454 20.57 -15.15 34.29
N ASN A 455 20.72 -16.33 34.90
CA ASN A 455 20.43 -17.61 34.25
C ASN A 455 19.02 -18.12 34.63
N GLU A 456 18.12 -17.21 35.04
CA GLU A 456 16.75 -17.56 35.41
C GLU A 456 15.98 -18.14 34.22
N ILE A 457 15.02 -19.01 34.53
CA ILE A 457 14.09 -19.60 33.58
C ILE A 457 12.77 -18.83 33.63
N TYR A 458 12.45 -18.13 32.55
CA TYR A 458 11.19 -17.43 32.34
C TYR A 458 10.26 -18.33 31.53
N LEU A 459 9.20 -18.83 32.18
CA LEU A 459 8.18 -19.65 31.53
C LEU A 459 6.99 -18.78 31.15
N ILE A 460 6.77 -18.60 29.85
CA ILE A 460 5.65 -17.85 29.31
C ILE A 460 4.60 -18.84 28.80
N LEU A 461 3.42 -18.81 29.39
CA LEU A 461 2.30 -19.67 29.05
C LEU A 461 1.38 -18.95 28.07
N GLY A 462 1.55 -19.21 26.77
CA GLY A 462 0.80 -18.61 25.67
C GLY A 462 1.73 -17.83 24.73
N ASN A 463 1.65 -18.10 23.43
CA ASN A 463 2.45 -17.45 22.39
C ASN A 463 1.69 -16.38 21.59
N GLY A 464 0.59 -15.85 22.12
CA GLY A 464 -0.13 -14.72 21.53
C GLY A 464 0.60 -13.38 21.71
N ALA A 465 -0.04 -12.27 21.31
CA ALA A 465 0.53 -10.92 21.39
C ALA A 465 1.18 -10.59 22.75
N ALA A 466 0.48 -10.87 23.85
CA ALA A 466 0.98 -10.61 25.20
C ALA A 466 2.22 -11.44 25.56
N GLY A 467 2.24 -12.73 25.18
CA GLY A 467 3.35 -13.63 25.45
C GLY A 467 4.60 -13.27 24.65
N ILE A 468 4.45 -12.94 23.36
CA ILE A 468 5.55 -12.46 22.52
C ILE A 468 6.09 -11.13 23.05
N SER A 469 5.21 -10.18 23.37
CA SER A 469 5.62 -8.88 23.92
C SER A 469 6.37 -9.03 25.26
N ALA A 470 5.92 -9.95 26.13
CA ALA A 470 6.64 -10.28 27.35
C ALA A 470 8.02 -10.89 27.07
N ALA A 471 8.12 -11.81 26.11
CA ALA A 471 9.40 -12.42 25.72
C ALA A 471 10.39 -11.37 25.20
N THR A 472 9.93 -10.44 24.36
CA THR A 472 10.72 -9.31 23.88
C THR A 472 11.21 -8.44 25.03
N ALA A 473 10.32 -8.01 25.93
CA ALA A 473 10.67 -7.16 27.07
C ALA A 473 11.64 -7.83 28.05
N ILE A 474 11.53 -9.15 28.24
CA ILE A 474 12.47 -9.95 29.04
C ILE A 474 13.84 -9.97 28.36
N ARG A 475 13.90 -10.28 27.06
CA ARG A 475 15.18 -10.39 26.34
C ARG A 475 15.93 -9.06 26.27
N GLU A 476 15.20 -7.95 26.12
CA GLU A 476 15.76 -6.60 26.17
C GLU A 476 16.47 -6.31 27.50
N ARG A 477 16.02 -6.88 28.62
CA ARG A 477 16.55 -6.61 29.96
C ARG A 477 17.51 -7.69 30.46
N ASN A 478 17.40 -8.91 29.96
CA ASN A 478 18.15 -10.07 30.41
C ASN A 478 18.63 -10.90 29.22
N GLU A 479 19.89 -10.70 28.82
CA GLU A 479 20.49 -11.29 27.62
C GLU A 479 20.91 -12.75 27.84
N THR A 480 21.07 -13.18 29.09
CA THR A 480 21.58 -14.52 29.44
C THR A 480 20.50 -15.51 29.88
N CYS A 481 19.28 -15.03 30.16
CA CYS A 481 18.21 -15.90 30.65
C CYS A 481 17.70 -16.90 29.62
N SER A 482 17.04 -17.95 30.13
CA SER A 482 16.30 -18.91 29.32
C SER A 482 14.83 -18.50 29.24
N ILE A 483 14.32 -18.26 28.03
CA ILE A 483 12.90 -17.97 27.80
C ILE A 483 12.25 -19.19 27.14
N VAL A 484 11.23 -19.73 27.80
CA VAL A 484 10.44 -20.87 27.30
C VAL A 484 9.02 -20.39 27.05
N LEU A 485 8.65 -20.31 25.77
CA LEU A 485 7.34 -19.86 25.32
C LEU A 485 6.49 -21.07 24.93
N VAL A 486 5.41 -21.34 25.66
CA VAL A 486 4.58 -22.53 25.48
C VAL A 486 3.26 -22.19 24.80
N SER A 487 2.81 -23.01 23.85
CA SER A 487 1.52 -22.89 23.20
C SER A 487 0.80 -24.22 23.10
N ASN A 488 -0.53 -24.18 23.18
CA ASN A 488 -1.40 -25.31 22.89
C ASN A 488 -1.76 -25.41 21.39
N GLU A 489 -1.25 -24.51 20.55
CA GLU A 489 -1.34 -24.58 19.09
C GLU A 489 -0.02 -25.11 18.52
N ASN A 490 -0.08 -25.77 17.36
CA ASN A 490 1.10 -26.31 16.67
C ASN A 490 1.79 -25.30 15.73
N VAL A 491 1.53 -24.01 15.93
CA VAL A 491 2.06 -22.90 15.11
C VAL A 491 2.69 -21.82 15.99
N LEU A 492 3.63 -21.07 15.42
CA LEU A 492 4.18 -19.86 16.03
C LEU A 492 3.10 -18.79 16.20
N GLY A 493 3.35 -17.80 17.07
CA GLY A 493 2.39 -16.74 17.32
C GLY A 493 2.11 -15.91 16.07
N TYR A 494 0.83 -15.57 15.88
CA TYR A 494 0.33 -14.91 14.68
C TYR A 494 -0.63 -13.75 15.02
N ASN A 495 -0.81 -12.86 14.05
CA ASN A 495 -1.71 -11.73 14.10
C ASN A 495 -3.17 -12.19 14.06
N ARG A 496 -3.75 -12.46 15.24
CA ARG A 496 -5.16 -12.91 15.38
C ARG A 496 -6.19 -12.01 14.66
N PRO A 497 -6.03 -10.67 14.59
CA PRO A 497 -6.93 -9.83 13.78
C PRO A 497 -6.97 -10.19 12.28
N MET A 498 -5.99 -10.94 11.76
CA MET A 498 -5.96 -11.40 10.37
C MET A 498 -6.75 -12.68 10.10
N LEU A 499 -7.27 -13.35 11.14
CA LEU A 499 -7.97 -14.64 10.98
C LEU A 499 -9.21 -14.53 10.09
N THR A 500 -10.02 -13.48 10.22
CA THR A 500 -11.22 -13.29 9.40
C THR A 500 -10.86 -13.14 7.92
N LYS A 501 -9.78 -12.40 7.61
CA LYS A 501 -9.27 -12.21 6.25
C LYS A 501 -8.61 -13.48 5.68
N SER A 502 -7.94 -14.28 6.52
CA SER A 502 -7.25 -15.50 6.08
C SER A 502 -8.20 -16.61 5.65
N MET A 503 -9.44 -16.63 6.17
CA MET A 503 -10.46 -17.64 5.86
C MET A 503 -10.73 -17.82 4.36
N ILE A 504 -10.62 -16.76 3.56
CA ILE A 504 -10.87 -16.83 2.11
C ILE A 504 -9.60 -16.62 1.31
N ALA A 505 -8.71 -15.73 1.77
CA ALA A 505 -7.45 -15.44 1.08
C ALA A 505 -6.44 -16.62 1.16
N LYS A 506 -6.71 -17.65 1.97
CA LYS A 506 -5.88 -18.84 2.17
C LYS A 506 -4.44 -18.50 2.61
N PHE A 507 -4.29 -17.51 3.48
CA PHE A 507 -2.98 -17.23 4.07
C PHE A 507 -2.53 -18.41 4.92
N ASN A 508 -1.28 -18.83 4.75
CA ASN A 508 -0.69 -19.84 5.63
C ASN A 508 -0.21 -19.19 6.95
N SER A 509 0.03 -20.02 7.98
CA SER A 509 0.46 -19.56 9.30
C SER A 509 1.73 -18.70 9.29
N LYS A 510 2.64 -18.89 8.32
CA LYS A 510 3.85 -18.07 8.18
C LYS A 510 3.56 -16.66 7.67
N GLN A 511 2.54 -16.49 6.82
CA GLN A 511 2.18 -15.19 6.24
C GLN A 511 1.51 -14.25 7.25
N ILE A 512 0.91 -14.79 8.31
CA ILE A 512 0.29 -14.02 9.38
C ILE A 512 1.07 -14.08 10.69
N ALA A 513 2.26 -14.67 10.70
CA ALA A 513 3.11 -14.77 11.88
C ALA A 513 3.51 -13.37 12.38
N VAL A 514 3.60 -13.19 13.70
CA VAL A 514 4.08 -11.94 14.32
C VAL A 514 5.58 -11.75 14.05
N HIS A 515 6.33 -12.85 14.20
CA HIS A 515 7.75 -12.94 13.87
C HIS A 515 8.02 -14.25 13.14
N ASP A 516 9.04 -14.25 12.28
CA ASP A 516 9.52 -15.46 11.63
C ASP A 516 10.30 -16.37 12.60
N GLU A 517 10.62 -17.59 12.16
CA GLU A 517 11.39 -18.55 12.96
C GLU A 517 12.78 -18.04 13.35
N GLU A 518 13.38 -17.14 12.56
CA GLU A 518 14.75 -16.68 12.77
C GLU A 518 14.83 -15.70 13.94
N TRP A 519 13.83 -14.82 14.09
CA TRP A 519 13.73 -13.90 15.22
C TRP A 519 13.77 -14.64 16.57
N TYR A 520 13.08 -15.78 16.71
CA TYR A 520 13.09 -16.54 17.96
C TYR A 520 14.47 -17.16 18.24
N LYS A 521 15.20 -17.58 17.21
CA LYS A 521 16.56 -18.11 17.36
C LYS A 521 17.53 -17.00 17.75
N GLU A 522 17.48 -15.86 17.06
CA GLU A 522 18.32 -14.69 17.35
C GLU A 522 18.11 -14.18 18.79
N ASN A 523 16.88 -14.27 19.30
CA ASN A 523 16.53 -13.87 20.66
C ASN A 523 16.64 -15.00 21.68
N ASN A 524 17.19 -16.17 21.34
CA ASN A 524 17.32 -17.33 22.24
C ASN A 524 16.01 -17.68 22.98
N ILE A 525 14.89 -17.73 22.24
CA ILE A 525 13.57 -18.10 22.76
C ILE A 525 13.24 -19.53 22.33
N THR A 526 12.97 -20.40 23.30
CA THR A 526 12.56 -21.79 23.03
C THR A 526 11.04 -21.86 22.92
N ASN A 527 10.55 -22.17 21.72
CA ASN A 527 9.12 -22.43 21.49
C ASN A 527 8.76 -23.88 21.81
N VAL A 528 7.78 -24.09 22.67
CA VAL A 528 7.20 -25.40 23.00
C VAL A 528 5.76 -25.41 22.53
N LEU A 529 5.53 -25.96 21.34
CA LEU A 529 4.23 -25.99 20.68
C LEU A 529 3.45 -27.28 20.98
N ASP A 530 2.15 -27.27 20.70
CA ASP A 530 1.25 -28.41 20.87
C ASP A 530 1.23 -29.01 22.30
N ARG A 531 1.30 -28.14 23.32
CA ARG A 531 1.22 -28.57 24.73
C ARG A 531 0.14 -27.85 25.50
N GLU A 532 -0.82 -28.62 25.97
CA GLU A 532 -1.93 -28.14 26.80
C GLU A 532 -1.52 -28.13 28.28
N LEU A 533 -1.51 -26.95 28.90
CA LEU A 533 -1.29 -26.78 30.33
C LEU A 533 -2.48 -27.37 31.10
N ILE A 534 -2.19 -28.14 32.16
CA ILE A 534 -3.23 -28.70 33.03
C ILE A 534 -3.15 -28.19 34.46
N LYS A 535 -1.97 -27.82 34.95
CA LYS A 535 -1.79 -27.36 36.34
C LYS A 535 -0.53 -26.52 36.50
N ILE A 536 -0.58 -25.52 37.38
CA ILE A 536 0.59 -24.80 37.89
C ILE A 536 0.76 -25.16 39.36
N ASN A 537 1.94 -25.66 39.74
CA ASN A 537 2.33 -25.83 41.13
C ASN A 537 3.14 -24.61 41.57
N THR A 538 2.50 -23.72 42.33
CA THR A 538 3.10 -22.47 42.81
C THR A 538 4.15 -22.67 43.90
N ARG A 539 4.11 -23.81 44.63
CA ARG A 539 5.09 -24.14 45.68
C ARG A 539 6.37 -24.73 45.09
N GLU A 540 6.24 -25.63 44.13
CA GLU A 540 7.38 -26.28 43.46
C GLU A 540 7.92 -25.47 42.27
N LYS A 541 7.24 -24.37 41.92
CA LYS A 541 7.47 -23.54 40.73
C LYS A 541 7.57 -24.38 39.45
N GLU A 542 6.51 -25.12 39.18
CA GLU A 542 6.43 -26.06 38.05
C GLU A 542 5.09 -25.95 37.31
N ALA A 543 5.12 -26.06 35.99
CA ALA A 543 3.94 -26.20 35.13
C ALA A 543 3.85 -27.63 34.61
N LEU A 544 2.68 -28.25 34.78
CA LEU A 544 2.36 -29.61 34.34
C LEU A 544 1.48 -29.56 33.09
N PHE A 545 1.86 -30.35 32.09
CA PHE A 545 1.18 -30.46 30.80
C PHE A 545 0.48 -31.82 30.66
N LYS A 546 -0.49 -31.89 29.76
CA LYS A 546 -1.37 -33.06 29.56
C LYS A 546 -0.63 -34.35 29.19
N ASP A 547 0.49 -34.21 28.49
CA ASP A 547 1.39 -35.30 28.11
C ASP A 547 2.30 -35.80 29.26
N GLY A 548 2.15 -35.23 30.45
CA GLY A 548 2.93 -35.56 31.65
C GLY A 548 4.23 -34.78 31.79
N ILE A 549 4.59 -33.92 30.83
CA ILE A 549 5.79 -33.08 30.92
C ILE A 549 5.63 -32.04 32.02
N ARG A 550 6.74 -31.76 32.69
CA ARG A 550 6.88 -30.80 33.78
C ARG A 550 7.97 -29.80 33.44
N LEU A 551 7.64 -28.51 33.41
CA LEU A 551 8.59 -27.44 33.19
C LEU A 551 8.74 -26.61 34.45
N LYS A 552 9.97 -26.50 34.96
CA LYS A 552 10.30 -25.63 36.09
C LYS A 552 10.50 -24.19 35.62
N TYR A 553 10.26 -23.25 36.51
CA TYR A 553 10.46 -21.83 36.25
C TYR A 553 10.99 -21.10 37.49
N ASP A 554 11.70 -20.00 37.26
CA ASP A 554 12.00 -19.03 38.32
C ASP A 554 10.91 -17.95 38.38
N LYS A 555 10.46 -17.52 37.19
CA LYS A 555 9.36 -16.58 36.94
C LYS A 555 8.39 -17.17 35.91
N CYS A 556 7.09 -16.99 36.14
CA CYS A 556 6.05 -17.43 35.22
C CYS A 556 5.19 -16.25 34.73
N ILE A 557 4.98 -16.17 33.42
CA ILE A 557 4.10 -15.18 32.78
C ILE A 557 2.89 -15.94 32.23
N TYR A 558 1.74 -15.74 32.84
CA TYR A 558 0.48 -16.32 32.41
C TYR A 558 -0.16 -15.46 31.31
N ALA A 559 -0.08 -15.91 30.06
CA ALA A 559 -0.52 -15.20 28.87
C ALA A 559 -1.45 -16.05 27.97
N LEU A 560 -2.25 -16.94 28.58
CA LEU A 560 -3.10 -17.91 27.86
C LEU A 560 -4.32 -17.29 27.16
N GLY A 561 -4.48 -15.96 27.24
CA GLY A 561 -5.51 -15.22 26.53
C GLY A 561 -6.94 -15.63 26.92
N ALA A 562 -7.79 -15.82 25.91
CA ALA A 562 -9.21 -16.07 26.08
C ALA A 562 -9.77 -16.93 24.94
N GLU A 563 -10.89 -17.60 25.16
CA GLU A 563 -11.66 -18.32 24.14
C GLU A 563 -12.89 -17.54 23.69
N CYS A 564 -13.47 -17.91 22.55
CA CYS A 564 -14.77 -17.37 22.15
C CYS A 564 -15.85 -17.82 23.14
N PHE A 565 -16.69 -16.89 23.61
CA PHE A 565 -17.87 -17.23 24.36
C PHE A 565 -18.90 -17.86 23.42
N VAL A 566 -19.22 -19.13 23.64
CA VAL A 566 -20.26 -19.84 22.89
C VAL A 566 -21.52 -19.91 23.76
N PRO A 567 -22.63 -19.26 23.38
CA PRO A 567 -23.87 -19.33 24.15
C PRO A 567 -24.36 -20.79 24.31
N PRO A 568 -25.01 -21.13 25.44
CA PRO A 568 -25.49 -22.48 25.72
C PRO A 568 -26.77 -22.80 24.92
N ILE A 569 -26.65 -22.87 23.60
CA ILE A 569 -27.75 -23.13 22.67
C ILE A 569 -27.74 -24.62 22.29
N PRO A 570 -28.89 -25.32 22.32
CA PRO A 570 -29.01 -26.67 21.78
C PRO A 570 -28.46 -26.75 20.34
N GLY A 571 -27.61 -27.75 20.07
CA GLY A 571 -26.96 -27.92 18.76
C GLY A 571 -25.64 -27.17 18.58
N LYS A 572 -25.14 -26.43 19.59
CA LYS A 572 -23.83 -25.73 19.53
C LYS A 572 -22.61 -26.62 19.26
N ASP A 573 -22.71 -27.92 19.55
CA ASP A 573 -21.59 -28.87 19.46
C ASP A 573 -21.51 -29.57 18.08
N LYS A 574 -22.38 -29.19 17.14
CA LYS A 574 -22.34 -29.67 15.74
C LYS A 574 -21.06 -29.22 15.04
N LYS A 575 -20.57 -30.02 14.08
CA LYS A 575 -19.29 -29.78 13.41
C LYS A 575 -19.27 -28.49 12.58
N GLU A 576 -20.42 -28.12 12.02
CA GLU A 576 -20.60 -26.91 11.21
C GLU A 576 -20.92 -25.67 12.07
N VAL A 577 -20.85 -25.78 13.41
CA VAL A 577 -20.90 -24.64 14.33
C VAL A 577 -19.48 -24.30 14.76
N ILE A 578 -18.95 -23.19 14.25
CA ILE A 578 -17.54 -22.83 14.41
C ILE A 578 -17.42 -21.48 15.12
N ALA A 579 -16.67 -21.45 16.21
CA ALA A 579 -16.32 -20.22 16.92
C ALA A 579 -14.95 -19.74 16.45
N ILE A 580 -14.88 -18.60 15.76
CA ILE A 580 -13.61 -18.11 15.20
C ILE A 580 -12.75 -17.53 16.32
N ARG A 581 -11.67 -18.24 16.68
CA ARG A 581 -10.65 -17.72 17.62
C ARG A 581 -9.24 -18.14 17.26
N ARG A 582 -9.08 -19.30 16.63
CA ARG A 582 -7.79 -19.91 16.27
C ARG A 582 -7.68 -20.10 14.77
N ILE A 583 -6.46 -20.29 14.29
CA ILE A 583 -6.20 -20.58 12.87
C ILE A 583 -6.90 -21.88 12.42
N SER A 584 -6.95 -22.89 13.29
CA SER A 584 -7.64 -24.15 13.01
C SER A 584 -9.16 -24.00 12.85
N ASP A 585 -9.76 -22.93 13.37
CA ASP A 585 -11.18 -22.63 13.13
C ASP A 585 -11.39 -22.07 11.72
N THR A 586 -10.43 -21.29 11.22
CA THR A 586 -10.46 -20.78 9.84
C THR A 586 -10.23 -21.90 8.82
N ASP A 587 -9.39 -22.89 9.15
CA ASP A 587 -9.18 -24.08 8.34
C ASP A 587 -10.47 -24.90 8.19
N LYS A 588 -11.18 -25.16 9.30
CA LYS A 588 -12.49 -25.85 9.28
C LYS A 588 -13.51 -25.13 8.41
N ILE A 589 -13.60 -23.80 8.49
CA ILE A 589 -14.52 -23.03 7.64
C ILE A 589 -14.12 -23.18 6.17
N THR A 590 -12.83 -23.07 5.85
CA THR A 590 -12.31 -23.23 4.49
C THR A 590 -12.63 -24.61 3.90
N GLU A 591 -12.55 -25.67 4.70
CA GLU A 591 -12.91 -27.03 4.30
C GLU A 591 -14.41 -27.20 4.02
N LEU A 592 -15.27 -26.56 4.82
CA LEU A 592 -16.73 -26.63 4.67
C LEU A 592 -17.23 -25.73 3.52
N LEU A 593 -16.57 -24.60 3.28
CA LEU A 593 -17.02 -23.52 2.41
C LEU A 593 -17.50 -23.96 1.01
N PRO A 594 -16.87 -24.92 0.30
CA PRO A 594 -17.33 -25.36 -1.02
C PRO A 594 -18.76 -25.94 -1.03
N LYS A 595 -19.28 -26.36 0.12
CA LYS A 595 -20.62 -26.95 0.27
C LYS A 595 -21.63 -25.98 0.88
N VAL A 596 -21.19 -24.82 1.37
CA VAL A 596 -22.01 -23.87 2.11
C VAL A 596 -22.72 -22.94 1.12
N LYS A 597 -24.06 -22.91 1.17
CA LYS A 597 -24.88 -21.94 0.44
C LYS A 597 -25.40 -20.86 1.37
N ASN A 598 -25.80 -21.23 2.59
CA ASN A 598 -26.35 -20.33 3.60
C ASN A 598 -25.46 -20.35 4.84
N ALA A 599 -25.05 -19.17 5.31
CA ALA A 599 -24.27 -19.02 6.53
C ALA A 599 -24.99 -18.11 7.53
N VAL A 600 -25.05 -18.52 8.79
CA VAL A 600 -25.57 -17.70 9.89
C VAL A 600 -24.41 -17.28 10.79
N ILE A 601 -24.32 -15.99 11.09
CA ILE A 601 -23.36 -15.44 12.05
C ILE A 601 -24.11 -15.06 13.32
N ILE A 602 -23.67 -15.56 14.46
CA ILE A 602 -24.21 -15.22 15.76
C ILE A 602 -23.27 -14.21 16.43
N GLY A 603 -23.71 -12.95 16.47
CA GLY A 603 -22.98 -11.81 17.01
C GLY A 603 -22.65 -10.73 15.96
N GLY A 604 -23.06 -9.49 16.23
CA GLY A 604 -22.89 -8.28 15.43
C GLY A 604 -21.73 -7.39 15.91
N GLY A 605 -20.68 -8.01 16.44
CA GLY A 605 -19.39 -7.36 16.73
C GLY A 605 -18.46 -7.34 15.51
N VAL A 606 -17.26 -6.76 15.67
CA VAL A 606 -16.26 -6.59 14.58
C VAL A 606 -15.99 -7.90 13.84
N LEU A 607 -15.52 -8.93 14.56
CA LEU A 607 -15.16 -10.22 13.96
C LEU A 607 -16.35 -10.91 13.29
N GLY A 608 -17.54 -10.81 13.88
CA GLY A 608 -18.77 -11.37 13.29
C GLY A 608 -19.11 -10.69 11.96
N LEU A 609 -19.07 -9.36 11.91
CA LEU A 609 -19.37 -8.60 10.69
C LEU A 609 -18.28 -8.76 9.61
N GLU A 610 -17.01 -8.88 9.99
CA GLU A 610 -15.93 -9.20 9.06
C GLU A 610 -16.07 -10.61 8.48
N ALA A 611 -16.38 -11.60 9.31
CA ALA A 611 -16.66 -12.96 8.85
C ALA A 611 -17.90 -13.00 7.92
N ALA A 612 -18.94 -12.23 8.25
CA ALA A 612 -20.13 -12.09 7.41
C ALA A 612 -19.77 -11.53 6.02
N TRP A 613 -18.93 -10.50 5.99
CA TRP A 613 -18.46 -9.86 4.77
C TRP A 613 -17.62 -10.80 3.90
N GLU A 614 -16.67 -11.50 4.50
CA GLU A 614 -15.86 -12.47 3.78
C GLU A 614 -16.75 -13.58 3.20
N LEU A 615 -17.63 -14.19 3.99
CA LEU A 615 -18.54 -15.24 3.49
C LEU A 615 -19.49 -14.74 2.38
N ALA A 616 -19.92 -13.48 2.43
CA ALA A 616 -20.69 -12.86 1.35
C ALA A 616 -19.87 -12.75 0.05
N LYS A 617 -18.58 -12.38 0.13
CA LYS A 617 -17.65 -12.37 -1.02
C LYS A 617 -17.43 -13.78 -1.60
N ALA A 618 -17.50 -14.82 -0.77
CA ALA A 618 -17.52 -16.23 -1.22
C ALA A 618 -18.85 -16.66 -1.88
N LYS A 619 -19.81 -15.73 -2.06
CA LYS A 619 -21.14 -15.95 -2.64
C LYS A 619 -22.08 -16.80 -1.77
N CYS A 620 -21.83 -16.89 -0.46
CA CYS A 620 -22.80 -17.45 0.48
C CYS A 620 -23.92 -16.42 0.75
N LYS A 621 -25.14 -16.90 0.98
CA LYS A 621 -26.23 -16.09 1.54
C LYS A 621 -26.00 -15.97 3.04
N VAL A 622 -25.69 -14.77 3.53
CA VAL A 622 -25.29 -14.54 4.92
C VAL A 622 -26.38 -13.83 5.71
N THR A 623 -26.67 -14.33 6.92
CA THR A 623 -27.53 -13.65 7.90
C THR A 623 -26.79 -13.46 9.22
N VAL A 624 -26.73 -12.24 9.72
CA VAL A 624 -26.17 -11.88 11.04
C VAL A 624 -27.32 -11.77 12.04
N LEU A 625 -27.22 -12.53 13.13
CA LEU A 625 -28.15 -12.49 14.25
C LEU A 625 -27.46 -11.84 15.45
N GLU A 626 -28.04 -10.74 15.93
CA GLU A 626 -27.57 -10.01 17.09
C GLU A 626 -28.69 -9.93 18.13
N LEU A 627 -28.33 -10.23 19.39
CA LEU A 627 -29.25 -10.19 20.51
C LEU A 627 -29.57 -8.74 20.91
N ALA A 628 -28.59 -7.85 20.80
CA ALA A 628 -28.75 -6.43 21.07
C ALA A 628 -29.64 -5.74 20.03
N ASP A 629 -30.12 -4.57 20.40
CA ASP A 629 -30.94 -3.69 19.56
C ASP A 629 -30.11 -2.88 18.53
N LYS A 630 -28.79 -3.09 18.51
CA LYS A 630 -27.84 -2.43 17.59
C LYS A 630 -26.55 -3.23 17.42
N LEU A 631 -25.89 -3.00 16.29
CA LEU A 631 -24.53 -3.50 16.02
C LEU A 631 -23.49 -2.79 16.88
N MET A 632 -22.45 -3.51 17.29
CA MET A 632 -21.31 -2.98 18.06
C MET A 632 -21.73 -2.12 19.27
N GLY A 633 -22.75 -2.58 20.01
CA GLY A 633 -23.42 -1.78 21.03
C GLY A 633 -22.55 -1.28 22.19
N ARG A 634 -21.37 -1.87 22.39
CA ARG A 634 -20.36 -1.39 23.36
C ARG A 634 -19.62 -0.14 22.88
N GLN A 635 -19.50 0.08 21.57
CA GLN A 635 -18.70 1.19 21.02
C GLN A 635 -19.51 2.23 20.26
N LEU A 636 -20.64 1.85 19.66
CA LEU A 636 -21.49 2.79 18.91
C LEU A 636 -22.67 3.28 19.74
N ASP A 637 -23.10 4.50 19.45
CA ASP A 637 -24.41 5.02 19.83
C ASP A 637 -25.50 4.42 18.93
N TYR A 638 -26.76 4.76 19.20
CA TYR A 638 -27.89 4.20 18.44
C TYR A 638 -27.83 4.59 16.95
N GLU A 639 -27.57 5.87 16.65
CA GLU A 639 -27.52 6.36 15.27
C GLU A 639 -26.34 5.79 14.49
N GLY A 640 -25.14 5.71 15.10
CA GLY A 640 -23.98 5.07 14.47
C GLY A 640 -24.20 3.58 14.21
N GLY A 641 -24.85 2.87 15.14
CA GLY A 641 -25.20 1.46 14.96
C GLY A 641 -26.20 1.24 13.81
N LYS A 642 -27.23 2.08 13.72
CA LYS A 642 -28.22 2.04 12.63
C LYS A 642 -27.62 2.41 11.27
N PHE A 643 -26.70 3.37 11.25
CA PHE A 643 -25.99 3.75 10.03
C PHE A 643 -25.12 2.60 9.52
N LEU A 644 -24.37 1.95 10.42
CA LEU A 644 -23.60 0.75 10.10
C LEU A 644 -24.50 -0.38 9.60
N GLU A 645 -25.63 -0.64 10.28
CA GLU A 645 -26.60 -1.67 9.87
C GLU A 645 -27.04 -1.50 8.42
N GLN A 646 -27.35 -0.27 8.00
CA GLN A 646 -27.72 0.01 6.61
C GLN A 646 -26.59 -0.27 5.63
N ILE A 647 -25.34 0.09 5.98
CA ILE A 647 -24.17 -0.20 5.14
C ILE A 647 -23.98 -1.71 4.97
N ILE A 648 -24.10 -2.48 6.04
CA ILE A 648 -23.98 -3.95 6.00
C ILE A 648 -25.09 -4.56 5.12
N LYS A 649 -26.32 -4.07 5.25
CA LYS A 649 -27.46 -4.50 4.41
C LYS A 649 -27.26 -4.20 2.93
N ASP A 650 -26.78 -2.99 2.61
CA ASP A 650 -26.46 -2.60 1.23
C ASP A 650 -25.35 -3.47 0.60
N ALA A 651 -24.48 -4.06 1.43
CA ALA A 651 -23.45 -5.00 1.00
C ALA A 651 -23.98 -6.43 0.76
N GLY A 652 -25.30 -6.66 0.86
CA GLY A 652 -25.95 -7.93 0.57
C GLY A 652 -26.02 -8.91 1.75
N ILE A 653 -25.79 -8.44 2.98
CA ILE A 653 -25.85 -9.25 4.20
C ILE A 653 -27.16 -8.96 4.94
N ASP A 654 -27.95 -9.98 5.26
CA ASP A 654 -29.14 -9.79 6.10
C ASP A 654 -28.70 -9.58 7.56
N VAL A 655 -29.30 -8.62 8.25
CA VAL A 655 -28.99 -8.30 9.66
C VAL A 655 -30.29 -8.27 10.44
N ARG A 656 -30.36 -9.10 11.48
CA ARG A 656 -31.49 -9.22 12.39
C ARG A 656 -31.05 -8.90 13.82
N LEU A 657 -31.56 -7.79 14.32
CA LEU A 657 -31.33 -7.30 15.69
C LEU A 657 -32.45 -7.77 16.63
N ASN A 658 -32.22 -7.71 17.95
CA ASN A 658 -33.15 -8.20 18.97
C ASN A 658 -33.50 -9.69 18.81
N VAL A 659 -32.59 -10.50 18.27
CA VAL A 659 -32.84 -11.91 18.01
C VAL A 659 -32.28 -12.78 19.13
N LYS A 660 -33.17 -13.50 19.80
CA LYS A 660 -32.80 -14.61 20.67
C LYS A 660 -32.86 -15.92 19.88
N ILE A 661 -31.85 -16.76 20.05
CA ILE A 661 -31.75 -18.06 19.38
C ILE A 661 -32.24 -19.14 20.34
N ASP A 662 -33.14 -19.98 19.87
CA ASP A 662 -33.72 -21.08 20.65
C ASP A 662 -32.92 -22.39 20.43
N GLU A 663 -32.57 -22.71 19.18
CA GLU A 663 -31.84 -23.94 18.82
C GLU A 663 -31.12 -23.83 17.45
N ILE A 664 -30.00 -24.56 17.29
CA ILE A 664 -29.37 -24.83 15.99
C ILE A 664 -29.83 -26.21 15.51
N GLU A 665 -30.61 -26.26 14.44
CA GLU A 665 -31.36 -27.43 13.99
C GLU A 665 -30.54 -28.43 13.17
N GLY A 666 -31.09 -29.64 13.07
CA GLY A 666 -30.54 -30.77 12.31
C GLY A 666 -30.03 -31.89 13.24
N GLU A 667 -30.14 -33.14 12.79
CA GLU A 667 -29.69 -34.29 13.58
C GLU A 667 -28.17 -34.46 13.49
N ASN A 668 -27.64 -34.64 12.27
CA ASN A 668 -26.21 -34.92 12.04
C ASN A 668 -25.41 -33.71 11.52
N SER A 669 -26.07 -32.79 10.83
CA SER A 669 -25.50 -31.58 10.24
C SER A 669 -26.45 -30.41 10.44
N VAL A 670 -25.91 -29.20 10.46
CA VAL A 670 -26.72 -27.97 10.55
C VAL A 670 -27.65 -27.88 9.34
N THR A 671 -28.93 -27.56 9.60
CA THR A 671 -29.93 -27.27 8.55
C THR A 671 -30.55 -25.87 8.70
N GLY A 672 -30.44 -25.28 9.89
CA GLY A 672 -30.94 -23.94 10.17
C GLY A 672 -30.72 -23.51 11.61
N VAL A 673 -31.06 -22.25 11.89
CA VAL A 673 -31.05 -21.67 13.22
C VAL A 673 -32.47 -21.21 13.54
N ARG A 674 -33.07 -21.82 14.57
CA ARG A 674 -34.40 -21.46 15.06
C ARG A 674 -34.28 -20.27 16.00
N ILE A 675 -35.01 -19.21 15.69
CA ILE A 675 -35.06 -17.99 16.49
C ILE A 675 -36.36 -17.90 17.29
N ASN A 676 -36.35 -17.06 18.31
CA ASN A 676 -37.50 -16.82 19.15
C ASN A 676 -38.71 -16.34 18.33
N GLY A 677 -39.84 -17.02 18.49
CA GLY A 677 -41.03 -16.85 17.64
C GLY A 677 -41.24 -17.99 16.62
N GLY A 678 -40.29 -18.93 16.53
CA GLY A 678 -40.45 -20.19 15.79
C GLY A 678 -39.97 -20.17 14.34
N GLU A 679 -39.56 -19.01 13.82
CA GLU A 679 -38.92 -18.87 12.50
C GLU A 679 -37.59 -19.66 12.47
N VAL A 680 -37.31 -20.31 11.34
CA VAL A 680 -36.06 -21.03 11.09
C VAL A 680 -35.33 -20.38 9.93
N ILE A 681 -34.11 -19.92 10.20
CA ILE A 681 -33.22 -19.32 9.21
C ILE A 681 -32.33 -20.44 8.65
N ALA A 682 -32.44 -20.72 7.36
CA ALA A 682 -31.66 -21.78 6.71
C ALA A 682 -30.15 -21.53 6.87
N ALA A 683 -29.41 -22.57 7.24
CA ALA A 683 -27.98 -22.50 7.48
C ALA A 683 -27.31 -23.84 7.18
N ASP A 684 -26.18 -23.80 6.47
CA ASP A 684 -25.27 -24.94 6.28
C ASP A 684 -24.00 -24.77 7.15
N LEU A 685 -23.75 -23.54 7.61
CA LEU A 685 -22.64 -23.14 8.48
C LEU A 685 -23.15 -22.12 9.50
N VAL A 686 -22.77 -22.29 10.77
CA VAL A 686 -23.00 -21.28 11.82
C VAL A 686 -21.66 -20.82 12.37
N VAL A 687 -21.42 -19.51 12.33
CA VAL A 687 -20.24 -18.89 12.91
C VAL A 687 -20.62 -18.18 14.20
N VAL A 688 -19.91 -18.47 15.28
CA VAL A 688 -20.17 -17.85 16.60
C VAL A 688 -19.10 -16.81 16.92
N SER A 689 -19.55 -15.58 17.18
CA SER A 689 -18.72 -14.42 17.55
C SER A 689 -19.41 -13.58 18.64
N CYS A 690 -19.60 -14.18 19.83
CA CYS A 690 -20.38 -13.57 20.93
C CYS A 690 -19.51 -12.97 22.04
N GLY A 691 -18.28 -12.56 21.73
CA GLY A 691 -17.30 -12.06 22.70
C GLY A 691 -16.35 -13.15 23.21
N ILE A 692 -15.61 -12.85 24.27
CA ILE A 692 -14.55 -13.72 24.79
C ILE A 692 -14.76 -14.10 26.27
N THR A 693 -14.23 -15.27 26.63
CA THR A 693 -14.13 -15.78 28.00
C THR A 693 -12.65 -15.92 28.37
N PRO A 694 -12.14 -15.17 29.37
CA PRO A 694 -10.75 -15.28 29.82
C PRO A 694 -10.36 -16.69 30.25
N ASN A 695 -9.16 -17.15 29.86
CA ASN A 695 -8.64 -18.46 30.25
C ASN A 695 -8.06 -18.44 31.68
N SER A 696 -8.91 -18.27 32.69
CA SER A 696 -8.51 -18.06 34.09
C SER A 696 -8.61 -19.30 35.00
N ARG A 697 -9.22 -20.40 34.53
CA ARG A 697 -9.50 -21.59 35.35
C ARG A 697 -8.25 -22.21 35.99
N ILE A 698 -7.18 -22.41 35.22
CA ILE A 698 -5.95 -23.04 35.72
C ILE A 698 -5.26 -22.12 36.75
N ALA A 699 -5.29 -20.80 36.52
CA ALA A 699 -4.78 -19.82 37.48
C ALA A 699 -5.58 -19.87 38.80
N GLN A 700 -6.90 -19.94 38.73
CA GLN A 700 -7.76 -20.09 39.91
C GLN A 700 -7.44 -21.36 40.69
N GLU A 701 -7.33 -22.51 40.00
CA GLU A 701 -6.96 -23.79 40.60
C GLU A 701 -5.55 -23.77 41.23
N ALA A 702 -4.66 -22.88 40.75
CA ALA A 702 -3.32 -22.64 41.29
C ALA A 702 -3.29 -21.67 42.48
N GLY A 703 -4.44 -21.14 42.92
CA GLY A 703 -4.55 -20.20 44.04
C GLY A 703 -4.33 -18.73 43.66
N ILE A 704 -4.41 -18.40 42.38
CA ILE A 704 -4.33 -17.01 41.89
C ILE A 704 -5.72 -16.38 41.96
N ASN A 705 -5.77 -15.13 42.42
CA ASN A 705 -7.01 -14.37 42.56
C ASN A 705 -7.61 -14.06 41.19
N ILE A 706 -8.91 -14.31 41.07
CA ILE A 706 -9.70 -14.01 39.88
C ILE A 706 -10.96 -13.24 40.26
N ASN A 707 -11.47 -12.48 39.30
CA ASN A 707 -12.82 -11.93 39.31
C ASN A 707 -13.50 -12.31 37.99
N ARG A 708 -13.53 -11.44 36.98
CA ARG A 708 -13.92 -11.82 35.61
C ARG A 708 -12.74 -12.41 34.85
N ALA A 709 -11.56 -11.88 35.08
CA ALA A 709 -10.27 -12.37 34.60
C ALA A 709 -9.27 -12.47 35.78
N ILE A 710 -8.00 -12.79 35.50
CA ILE A 710 -6.94 -12.83 36.53
C ILE A 710 -6.66 -11.41 37.03
N VAL A 711 -6.77 -11.18 38.34
CA VAL A 711 -6.56 -9.85 38.92
C VAL A 711 -5.07 -9.56 39.02
N VAL A 712 -4.64 -8.44 38.43
CA VAL A 712 -3.25 -7.97 38.51
C VAL A 712 -3.16 -6.54 39.02
N ASN A 713 -2.02 -6.20 39.62
CA ASN A 713 -1.66 -4.82 39.98
C ASN A 713 -1.10 -4.05 38.77
N GLU A 714 -0.70 -2.80 38.97
CA GLU A 714 -0.12 -1.93 37.94
C GLU A 714 1.22 -2.44 37.36
N ASN A 715 1.88 -3.35 38.07
CA ASN A 715 3.10 -4.02 37.63
C ASN A 715 2.83 -5.34 36.89
N MET A 716 1.55 -5.68 36.65
CA MET A 716 1.08 -6.96 36.09
C MET A 716 1.39 -8.19 36.97
N GLU A 717 1.66 -7.98 38.26
CA GLU A 717 1.88 -9.05 39.23
C GLU A 717 0.55 -9.63 39.70
N THR A 718 0.53 -10.94 39.96
CA THR A 718 -0.59 -11.60 40.64
C THR A 718 -0.40 -11.58 42.16
N ASN A 719 -1.36 -12.12 42.92
CA ASN A 719 -1.20 -12.33 44.36
C ASN A 719 -0.16 -13.41 44.73
N VAL A 720 0.35 -14.17 43.75
CA VAL A 720 1.35 -15.21 43.95
C VAL A 720 2.70 -14.69 43.48
N SER A 721 3.70 -14.74 44.38
CA SER A 721 5.07 -14.33 44.07
C SER A 721 5.59 -15.03 42.82
N ASP A 722 6.34 -14.26 42.00
CA ASP A 722 6.99 -14.73 40.78
C ASP A 722 6.04 -15.16 39.64
N ILE A 723 4.73 -14.89 39.78
CA ILE A 723 3.74 -15.12 38.73
C ILE A 723 3.08 -13.81 38.33
N TYR A 724 3.16 -13.52 37.04
CA TYR A 724 2.58 -12.36 36.37
C TYR A 724 1.46 -12.83 35.45
N ALA A 725 0.51 -11.96 35.12
CA ALA A 725 -0.51 -12.26 34.12
C ALA A 725 -0.76 -11.08 33.19
N CYS A 726 -0.98 -11.34 31.90
CA CYS A 726 -1.13 -10.30 30.89
C CYS A 726 -2.05 -10.70 29.72
N GLY A 727 -2.53 -9.68 29.00
CA GLY A 727 -3.42 -9.86 27.85
C GLY A 727 -4.85 -10.25 28.22
N ASP A 728 -5.56 -10.89 27.29
CA ASP A 728 -7.00 -11.15 27.43
C ASP A 728 -7.39 -12.01 28.66
N CYS A 729 -6.42 -12.69 29.27
CA CYS A 729 -6.63 -13.49 30.48
C CYS A 729 -6.60 -12.70 31.80
N ALA A 730 -6.18 -11.43 31.75
CA ALA A 730 -5.95 -10.58 32.92
C ALA A 730 -6.89 -9.36 32.95
N GLU A 731 -7.14 -8.85 34.14
CA GLU A 731 -7.85 -7.59 34.39
C GLU A 731 -7.03 -6.68 35.32
N TYR A 732 -7.00 -5.39 34.99
CA TYR A 732 -6.40 -4.34 35.81
C TYR A 732 -7.49 -3.35 36.19
N ASN A 733 -7.64 -3.04 37.48
CA ASN A 733 -8.71 -2.18 38.01
C ASN A 733 -10.13 -2.55 37.52
N GLY A 734 -10.40 -3.87 37.41
CA GLY A 734 -11.68 -4.40 36.95
C GLY A 734 -11.92 -4.28 35.43
N ILE A 735 -10.92 -3.84 34.66
CA ILE A 735 -11.01 -3.63 33.21
C ILE A 735 -10.33 -4.79 32.47
N ASN A 736 -11.06 -5.41 31.55
CA ASN A 736 -10.60 -6.42 30.58
C ASN A 736 -11.25 -6.10 29.23
N TYR A 737 -10.55 -5.36 28.35
CA TYR A 737 -11.07 -4.97 27.04
C TYR A 737 -11.00 -6.12 26.04
N GLY A 738 -9.96 -6.97 26.14
CA GLY A 738 -9.75 -8.09 25.24
C GLY A 738 -9.34 -7.65 23.83
N ILE A 739 -8.46 -6.66 23.74
CA ILE A 739 -8.02 -6.04 22.49
C ILE A 739 -6.50 -6.14 22.33
N TRP A 740 -6.04 -6.18 21.08
CA TRP A 740 -4.63 -6.35 20.72
C TRP A 740 -3.70 -5.31 21.38
N PRO A 741 -3.99 -3.99 21.37
CA PRO A 741 -3.13 -2.99 22.00
C PRO A 741 -2.97 -3.21 23.51
N GLN A 742 -4.04 -3.59 24.21
CA GLN A 742 -3.99 -3.90 25.63
C GLN A 742 -3.09 -5.12 25.89
N ALA A 743 -3.19 -6.15 25.05
CA ALA A 743 -2.38 -7.35 25.20
C ALA A 743 -0.88 -7.08 25.02
N LEU A 744 -0.50 -6.24 24.05
CA LEU A 744 0.89 -5.84 23.85
C LEU A 744 1.43 -5.06 25.06
N GLU A 745 0.75 -4.01 25.50
CA GLU A 745 1.25 -3.18 26.61
C GLU A 745 1.32 -3.95 27.94
N MET A 746 0.30 -4.77 28.24
CA MET A 746 0.35 -5.64 29.43
C MET A 746 1.49 -6.66 29.34
N GLY A 747 1.76 -7.21 28.15
CA GLY A 747 2.88 -8.12 27.91
C GLY A 747 4.23 -7.46 28.19
N LYS A 748 4.45 -6.26 27.63
CA LYS A 748 5.65 -5.45 27.86
C LYS A 748 5.92 -5.22 29.34
N VAL A 749 4.90 -4.74 30.08
CA VAL A 749 5.03 -4.44 31.51
C VAL A 749 5.28 -5.71 32.34
N ALA A 750 4.54 -6.79 32.07
CA ALA A 750 4.73 -8.07 32.76
C ALA A 750 6.14 -8.64 32.54
N GLY A 751 6.62 -8.66 31.29
CA GLY A 751 7.96 -9.14 30.97
C GLY A 751 9.06 -8.31 31.62
N ALA A 752 8.92 -6.99 31.61
CA ALA A 752 9.87 -6.10 32.24
C ALA A 752 9.96 -6.30 33.75
N ASN A 753 8.83 -6.28 34.45
CA ASN A 753 8.80 -6.40 35.91
C ASN A 753 9.20 -7.81 36.36
N ALA A 754 8.93 -8.85 35.56
CA ALA A 754 9.45 -10.19 35.82
C ALA A 754 10.98 -10.23 35.93
N THR A 755 11.70 -9.39 35.18
CA THR A 755 13.16 -9.28 35.27
C THR A 755 13.66 -8.42 36.45
N GLY A 756 12.75 -7.70 37.11
CA GLY A 756 13.05 -6.80 38.23
C GLY A 756 13.16 -5.32 37.84
N ASP A 757 12.69 -4.94 36.65
CA ASP A 757 12.46 -3.53 36.29
C ASP A 757 11.24 -2.97 37.06
N SER A 758 10.93 -1.68 36.90
CA SER A 758 9.85 -0.99 37.61
C SER A 758 8.96 -0.20 36.65
N LEU A 759 8.41 -0.88 35.65
CA LEU A 759 7.43 -0.32 34.73
C LEU A 759 6.02 -0.39 35.31
N VAL A 760 5.23 0.66 35.04
CA VAL A 760 3.84 0.79 35.46
C VAL A 760 2.95 0.72 34.22
N TYR A 761 1.90 -0.10 34.28
CA TYR A 761 0.92 -0.20 33.21
C TYR A 761 -0.04 1.00 33.23
N GLU A 762 -0.09 1.70 32.11
CA GLU A 762 -1.10 2.70 31.82
C GLU A 762 -2.22 2.09 30.98
N THR A 763 -3.46 2.44 31.31
CA THR A 763 -4.61 1.89 30.59
C THR A 763 -4.63 2.43 29.17
N VAL A 764 -4.58 1.53 28.18
CA VAL A 764 -4.67 1.91 26.77
C VAL A 764 -6.07 2.41 26.41
N ASP A 765 -6.14 3.32 25.44
CA ASP A 765 -7.41 3.73 24.84
C ASP A 765 -8.05 2.55 24.11
N ALA A 766 -9.29 2.21 24.50
CA ALA A 766 -10.06 1.13 23.89
C ALA A 766 -10.72 1.57 22.57
N ALA A 767 -9.90 1.99 21.60
CA ALA A 767 -10.38 2.30 20.26
C ALA A 767 -10.84 1.04 19.53
N LEU A 768 -11.92 1.16 18.77
CA LEU A 768 -12.49 0.13 17.93
C LEU A 768 -12.23 0.45 16.47
N THR A 769 -11.80 -0.56 15.73
CA THR A 769 -11.68 -0.49 14.27
C THR A 769 -12.43 -1.62 13.60
N PHE A 770 -13.00 -1.31 12.45
CA PHE A 770 -13.66 -2.28 11.58
C PHE A 770 -13.43 -1.91 10.12
N ASN A 771 -13.12 -2.91 9.30
CA ASN A 771 -12.98 -2.76 7.86
C ASN A 771 -13.70 -3.91 7.17
N GLY A 772 -14.82 -3.61 6.50
CA GLY A 772 -15.66 -4.62 5.86
C GLY A 772 -16.86 -3.98 5.19
N ALA A 773 -17.57 -4.72 4.35
CA ALA A 773 -18.77 -4.24 3.65
C ALA A 773 -18.56 -2.92 2.87
N ASN A 774 -17.37 -2.74 2.29
CA ASN A 774 -16.93 -1.51 1.61
C ASN A 774 -16.99 -0.25 2.48
N THR A 775 -16.80 -0.39 3.79
CA THR A 775 -16.68 0.74 4.72
C THR A 775 -15.55 0.53 5.73
N SER A 776 -15.13 1.63 6.35
CA SER A 776 -14.20 1.67 7.46
C SER A 776 -14.87 2.38 8.64
N LEU A 777 -14.63 1.89 9.84
CA LEU A 777 -15.17 2.46 11.07
C LEU A 777 -14.09 2.61 12.11
N TYR A 778 -14.13 3.74 12.82
CA TYR A 778 -13.32 4.03 13.98
C TYR A 778 -14.18 4.60 15.11
N ALA A 779 -14.06 4.07 16.32
CA ALA A 779 -14.71 4.65 17.49
C ALA A 779 -13.72 4.68 18.66
N ILE A 780 -13.64 5.79 19.37
CA ILE A 780 -12.74 5.96 20.52
C ILE A 780 -13.44 6.72 21.65
N GLY A 781 -13.07 6.40 22.88
CA GLY A 781 -13.49 7.11 24.07
C GLY A 781 -14.98 6.92 24.41
N ASP A 782 -15.54 7.90 25.08
CA ASP A 782 -16.93 7.89 25.52
C ASP A 782 -17.88 8.29 24.37
N SER A 783 -18.71 7.35 23.95
CA SER A 783 -19.73 7.50 22.90
C SER A 783 -21.07 8.03 23.44
N GLY A 784 -21.04 8.80 24.53
CA GLY A 784 -22.22 9.43 25.12
C GLY A 784 -23.09 8.47 25.91
N LYS A 785 -22.50 7.46 26.55
CA LYS A 785 -23.25 6.34 27.17
C LYS A 785 -23.52 6.53 28.65
N ASN A 786 -22.84 7.45 29.32
CA ASN A 786 -23.07 7.70 30.73
C ASN A 786 -24.28 8.63 30.91
N PRO A 787 -25.41 8.15 31.47
CA PRO A 787 -26.59 8.98 31.66
C PRO A 787 -26.39 10.12 32.69
N GLU A 788 -25.33 10.04 33.50
CA GLU A 788 -24.99 11.06 34.50
C GLU A 788 -24.20 12.24 33.90
N ILE A 789 -23.71 12.12 32.67
CA ILE A 789 -22.93 13.15 31.98
C ILE A 789 -23.81 13.83 30.93
N GLN A 790 -23.81 15.16 30.93
CA GLN A 790 -24.38 15.94 29.83
C GLN A 790 -23.35 16.11 28.73
N TYR A 791 -23.64 15.59 27.54
CA TYR A 791 -22.77 15.70 26.38
C TYR A 791 -23.23 16.82 25.46
N LYS A 792 -22.28 17.61 24.99
CA LYS A 792 -22.42 18.41 23.78
C LYS A 792 -21.92 17.57 22.61
N THR A 793 -22.68 17.50 21.52
CA THR A 793 -22.32 16.68 20.36
C THR A 793 -22.27 17.48 19.07
N VAL A 794 -21.38 17.09 18.15
CA VAL A 794 -21.38 17.54 16.75
C VAL A 794 -21.55 16.31 15.87
N GLU A 795 -22.54 16.32 14.98
CA GLU A 795 -22.87 15.21 14.10
C GLU A 795 -22.83 15.65 12.64
N LEU A 796 -22.12 14.90 11.82
CA LEU A 796 -22.00 15.08 10.37
C LEU A 796 -22.41 13.76 9.71
N LYS A 797 -23.43 13.80 8.86
CA LYS A 797 -24.00 12.61 8.22
C LYS A 797 -24.21 12.87 6.74
N ASP A 798 -23.53 12.11 5.88
CA ASP A 798 -23.69 12.15 4.43
C ASP A 798 -24.09 10.75 3.92
N PRO A 799 -25.41 10.51 3.74
CA PRO A 799 -25.91 9.23 3.22
C PRO A 799 -25.45 8.93 1.79
N VAL A 800 -25.13 9.94 0.98
CA VAL A 800 -24.70 9.75 -0.42
C VAL A 800 -23.28 9.22 -0.46
N LYS A 801 -22.38 9.79 0.35
CA LYS A 801 -21.01 9.30 0.51
C LYS A 801 -20.90 8.12 1.48
N LYS A 802 -21.99 7.72 2.13
CA LYS A 802 -22.03 6.71 3.19
C LYS A 802 -21.06 7.03 4.34
N THR A 803 -20.96 8.30 4.73
CA THR A 803 -20.12 8.74 5.84
C THR A 803 -20.93 9.26 7.03
N TYR A 804 -20.46 8.96 8.24
CA TYR A 804 -21.04 9.42 9.50
C TYR A 804 -19.93 9.72 10.50
N THR A 805 -19.91 10.93 11.03
CA THR A 805 -18.96 11.36 12.05
C THR A 805 -19.70 12.01 13.20
N LYS A 806 -19.38 11.61 14.43
CA LYS A 806 -19.95 12.19 15.65
C LYS A 806 -18.90 12.40 16.72
N TYR A 807 -18.87 13.59 17.28
CA TYR A 807 -17.99 13.99 18.37
C TYR A 807 -18.78 14.17 19.66
N TYR A 808 -18.22 13.74 20.79
CA TYR A 808 -18.81 13.85 22.12
C TYR A 808 -17.92 14.71 23.01
N PHE A 809 -18.51 15.72 23.63
CA PHE A 809 -17.82 16.63 24.54
C PHE A 809 -18.47 16.63 25.92
N ALA A 810 -17.69 16.31 26.95
CA ALA A 810 -18.07 16.47 28.36
C ALA A 810 -17.37 17.72 28.91
N ASN A 811 -18.11 18.66 29.52
CA ASN A 811 -17.57 19.93 30.00
C ASN A 811 -16.76 20.72 28.94
N ASN A 812 -17.23 20.73 27.70
CA ASN A 812 -16.56 21.31 26.52
C ASN A 812 -15.21 20.67 26.14
N ARG A 813 -14.87 19.49 26.68
CA ARG A 813 -13.68 18.73 26.32
C ARG A 813 -14.05 17.48 25.55
N LEU A 814 -13.36 17.21 24.45
CA LEU A 814 -13.60 16.03 23.63
C LEU A 814 -13.32 14.78 24.47
N CYS A 815 -14.33 13.91 24.60
CA CYS A 815 -14.23 12.68 25.38
C CYS A 815 -14.44 11.43 24.54
N GLY A 816 -14.93 11.56 23.31
CA GLY A 816 -15.04 10.44 22.38
C GLY A 816 -15.51 10.84 20.98
N ALA A 817 -15.37 9.92 20.04
CA ALA A 817 -15.75 10.12 18.65
C ALA A 817 -16.13 8.80 17.96
N ILE A 818 -16.99 8.90 16.95
CA ILE A 818 -17.36 7.82 16.03
C ILE A 818 -17.15 8.33 14.60
N LEU A 819 -16.48 7.54 13.77
CA LEU A 819 -16.28 7.76 12.34
C LEU A 819 -16.70 6.50 11.59
N ILE A 820 -17.50 6.64 10.54
CA ILE A 820 -17.92 5.58 9.63
C ILE A 820 -17.78 6.10 8.20
N GLY A 821 -17.25 5.28 7.29
CA GLY A 821 -17.00 5.61 5.89
C GLY A 821 -15.67 6.34 5.68
N ASP A 822 -15.55 7.58 6.16
CA ASP A 822 -14.32 8.37 6.06
C ASP A 822 -13.57 8.36 7.39
N THR A 823 -12.44 7.65 7.41
CA THR A 823 -11.56 7.51 8.57
C THR A 823 -10.22 8.22 8.40
N SER A 824 -10.10 9.16 7.45
CA SER A 824 -8.85 9.89 7.19
C SER A 824 -8.32 10.68 8.40
N ASN A 825 -9.18 11.02 9.35
CA ASN A 825 -8.84 11.84 10.52
C ASN A 825 -8.57 11.04 11.82
N ILE A 826 -8.38 9.72 11.76
CA ILE A 826 -8.15 8.89 12.97
C ILE A 826 -7.00 9.44 13.83
N ALA A 827 -5.87 9.80 13.24
CA ALA A 827 -4.70 10.28 13.99
C ALA A 827 -4.98 11.56 14.77
N LYS A 828 -5.54 12.56 14.09
CA LYS A 828 -5.91 13.82 14.71
C LYS A 828 -6.92 13.61 15.85
N ILE A 829 -7.96 12.82 15.60
CA ILE A 829 -9.05 12.61 16.58
C ILE A 829 -8.56 11.82 17.79
N THR A 830 -7.69 10.82 17.58
CA THR A 830 -7.06 10.07 18.69
C THR A 830 -6.28 11.03 19.59
N GLN A 831 -5.49 11.92 19.00
CA GLN A 831 -4.73 12.92 19.74
C GLN A 831 -5.66 13.92 20.46
N ASP A 832 -6.68 14.44 19.77
CA ASP A 832 -7.64 15.39 20.34
C ASP A 832 -8.40 14.79 21.54
N VAL A 833 -8.73 13.50 21.50
CA VAL A 833 -9.38 12.79 22.63
C VAL A 833 -8.41 12.64 23.80
N LYS A 834 -7.16 12.22 23.54
CA LYS A 834 -6.12 12.11 24.58
C LYS A 834 -5.83 13.44 25.27
N GLU A 835 -5.75 14.51 24.50
CA GLU A 835 -5.48 15.87 25.00
C GLU A 835 -6.72 16.53 25.63
N ASN A 836 -7.89 15.87 25.57
CA ASN A 836 -9.16 16.43 26.02
C ASN A 836 -9.42 17.80 25.37
N ARG A 837 -9.23 17.89 24.05
CA ARG A 837 -9.28 19.10 23.23
C ARG A 837 -10.57 19.90 23.47
N LEU A 838 -10.45 21.23 23.55
CA LEU A 838 -11.62 22.06 23.81
C LEU A 838 -12.51 22.21 22.57
N PHE A 839 -13.84 22.25 22.77
CA PHE A 839 -14.81 22.44 21.70
C PHE A 839 -14.45 23.61 20.77
N LYS A 840 -14.12 24.77 21.35
CA LYS A 840 -13.79 26.02 20.64
C LYS A 840 -12.54 25.96 19.75
N GLU A 841 -11.70 24.95 19.97
CA GLU A 841 -10.46 24.74 19.22
C GLU A 841 -10.68 23.80 18.03
N MET A 842 -11.82 23.09 18.02
CA MET A 842 -12.25 22.22 16.92
C MET A 842 -13.32 22.88 16.04
N PHE A 843 -14.20 23.70 16.64
CA PHE A 843 -15.35 24.39 16.01
C PHE A 843 -15.54 25.78 16.62
#